data_AF-A0A2V1ABH8-F1
#
_entry.id   AF-A0A2V1ABH8-F1
#
_cell.length_a   1.000
_cell.length_b   1.000
_cell.length_c   1.000
_cell.angle_alpha   90.00
_cell.angle_beta   90.00
_cell.angle_gamma   90.00
#
_symmetry.space_group_name_H-M   'P 1'
#
loop_
_entity.id
_entity.type
_entity.pdbx_description
1 polymer ?
#
loop_
_entity_poly.entity_id
_entity_poly.type
_entity_poly.pdbx_seq_one_letter_code
_entity_poly.pdbx_strand_id
1 'polypeptide(L)'
;MDHSATPAVKEEEDEHLALPSSPAPANNTEEATAGSPEKEKANSNEDEQDKKKRKTAAKTTKKPSEEVLQRRREGRIKAAATIAQNLKKTGIGRFEEHNGFKLTAVKTVPLINQKNYFAEYLKKDEQATLIRNWRNEKSSLSKPKSANSDKKTEEDDEDEDDDDDNDNDENDEEETENGGSRVKKAGHDTIVLQPGSSFIRLGRATDPTPVAVPAVVAFKRKLAEKSHQKLPLRRIVDGEVDFGEHFEELKGIVTKDFKARMRYYKRRVQPNSRDQAAEFNSKQRGEPIDVNNEPSPKNWLPENDELLNNEFIAGAPALDIPISESFDEWHHRFPIVNGTFNQSTADYSSPQELFGDVTRLTQAALEQINVGKSPQELANLKCLLVIPDLYDKAYVETWCDLLLHSVCFGKVGIIQEAVAATFGATASSACVVDVGSEMTTISCVDEGMIINDSRIRLDYGGKHVTETLTKLLLQQKFPYQDIDLSSFNDDWQLAEAIKHEYGTFNDADIAVQLYDFYKKKPGKQTEKYLFKVYDEVMLAPLGLFYPDIFGIPKEHRERPLLPESFDQYTGEPNNPYSKAHENLQAGHAYSDMTDEALLVKLAEEKANSKQASAPKALNTQGQIDTSSPVIAPLDKAIIESITNAGIATDFGKARKLYDNLLVVGGGLAKFDNFDVLLNDRINIWRPKFLSSSALDDVLTYVSKEKDKMDNKRKQLIEEAKKKKKGGSSSDDVELTEEELDAIDSETQLYVDLDRADGLSDQGSVVAVNVLPPPKEYDPRELTWKGASVFGRLKVANEMWITSADWELLNSRTLYYKSLFNY
;
A
#
# COMPACT_ATOMS: atom_id res chain seq x y z
N MET A 1 39.92 -11.87 -56.02
CA MET A 1 40.78 -11.04 -55.14
C MET A 1 40.01 -10.92 -53.83
N ASP A 2 39.91 -11.93 -52.98
CA ASP A 2 40.84 -12.99 -52.55
C ASP A 2 41.75 -12.56 -51.39
N HIS A 3 41.65 -13.31 -50.27
CA HIS A 3 42.37 -13.21 -48.98
C HIS A 3 42.13 -11.93 -48.14
N SER A 4 42.10 -11.95 -46.79
CA SER A 4 42.41 -12.99 -45.77
C SER A 4 41.45 -12.83 -44.56
N ALA A 5 40.79 -13.89 -44.07
CA ALA A 5 41.24 -14.89 -43.08
C ALA A 5 40.91 -14.53 -41.61
N THR A 6 39.80 -15.06 -41.11
CA THR A 6 39.40 -15.12 -39.71
C THR A 6 40.30 -16.07 -38.92
N PRO A 7 40.81 -15.72 -37.72
CA PRO A 7 41.36 -16.70 -36.79
C PRO A 7 40.23 -17.38 -36.00
N ALA A 8 40.14 -18.71 -36.09
CA ALA A 8 39.34 -19.49 -35.14
C ALA A 8 40.05 -19.51 -33.78
N VAL A 9 39.32 -19.21 -32.71
CA VAL A 9 39.76 -19.49 -31.33
C VAL A 9 39.38 -20.93 -31.01
N LYS A 10 40.31 -21.68 -30.43
CA LYS A 10 40.16 -23.10 -30.14
C LYS A 10 39.23 -23.32 -28.95
N GLU A 11 38.53 -24.44 -28.99
CA GLU A 11 38.12 -25.14 -27.77
C GLU A 11 39.40 -25.67 -27.09
N GLU A 12 39.66 -25.24 -25.86
CA GLU A 12 40.59 -25.91 -24.95
C GLU A 12 39.76 -26.47 -23.79
N GLU A 13 39.76 -27.79 -23.67
CA GLU A 13 39.23 -28.51 -22.52
C GLU A 13 40.11 -28.19 -21.31
N ASP A 14 39.52 -27.75 -20.19
CA ASP A 14 40.25 -27.54 -18.94
C ASP A 14 39.51 -28.20 -17.77
N GLU A 15 40.28 -28.83 -16.87
CA GLU A 15 39.80 -29.96 -16.07
C GLU A 15 38.93 -29.57 -14.85
N HIS A 16 37.91 -30.40 -14.56
CA HIS A 16 37.10 -30.29 -13.34
C HIS A 16 37.91 -30.60 -12.06
N LEU A 17 38.50 -29.56 -11.46
CA LEU A 17 39.09 -29.63 -10.12
C LEU A 17 38.04 -29.48 -9.02
N ALA A 18 37.47 -30.60 -8.59
CA ALA A 18 36.59 -30.66 -7.41
C ALA A 18 37.41 -30.51 -6.11
N LEU A 19 37.04 -29.53 -5.27
CA LEU A 19 37.55 -29.42 -3.89
C LEU A 19 36.56 -30.08 -2.91
N PRO A 20 37.02 -30.96 -1.99
CA PRO A 20 36.15 -31.76 -1.16
C PRO A 20 35.53 -30.99 0.02
N SER A 21 34.29 -31.34 0.35
CA SER A 21 33.59 -30.90 1.55
C SER A 21 34.22 -31.48 2.82
N SER A 22 34.47 -30.62 3.82
CA SER A 22 34.93 -31.07 5.15
C SER A 22 33.79 -31.71 5.96
N PRO A 23 34.05 -32.79 6.73
CA PRO A 23 33.02 -33.61 7.35
C PRO A 23 32.51 -33.08 8.70
N ALA A 24 31.31 -33.52 9.08
CA ALA A 24 30.76 -33.34 10.42
C ALA A 24 31.47 -34.21 11.47
N PRO A 25 31.61 -33.75 12.73
CA PRO A 25 32.14 -34.58 13.81
C PRO A 25 31.07 -35.53 14.37
N ALA A 26 31.34 -36.83 14.33
CA ALA A 26 30.50 -37.86 14.94
C ALA A 26 30.70 -37.92 16.48
N ASN A 27 29.68 -38.42 17.18
CA ASN A 27 29.81 -38.90 18.55
C ASN A 27 30.83 -40.05 18.63
N ASN A 28 31.50 -40.18 19.79
CA ASN A 28 31.70 -41.50 20.37
C ASN A 28 31.90 -41.45 21.89
N THR A 29 31.42 -42.52 22.51
CA THR A 29 31.77 -43.06 23.84
C THR A 29 33.29 -43.35 23.93
N GLU A 30 33.93 -43.70 25.06
CA GLU A 30 33.45 -44.48 26.22
C GLU A 30 34.37 -44.32 27.45
N GLU A 31 33.95 -44.95 28.55
CA GLU A 31 34.57 -45.25 29.85
C GLU A 31 36.10 -45.12 30.06
N ALA A 32 36.49 -44.63 31.25
CA ALA A 32 37.42 -45.37 32.14
C ALA A 32 37.32 -44.92 33.62
N THR A 33 37.17 -45.90 34.51
CA THR A 33 37.07 -45.82 35.98
C THR A 33 38.33 -45.33 36.72
N ALA A 34 38.16 -44.69 37.89
CA ALA A 34 38.55 -45.21 39.24
C ALA A 34 38.93 -44.11 40.26
N GLY A 35 38.62 -44.32 41.55
CA GLY A 35 39.32 -43.62 42.67
C GLY A 35 38.49 -42.85 43.70
N SER A 36 37.63 -43.53 44.47
CA SER A 36 37.30 -43.12 45.88
C SER A 36 38.45 -43.57 46.82
N PRO A 37 38.54 -43.21 48.13
CA PRO A 37 37.52 -42.68 49.07
C PRO A 37 38.06 -41.46 49.91
N GLU A 38 37.60 -41.03 51.10
CA GLU A 38 36.54 -41.42 52.06
C GLU A 38 36.15 -40.25 53.01
N LYS A 39 35.03 -40.41 53.75
CA LYS A 39 34.63 -39.89 55.10
C LYS A 39 33.20 -39.33 55.14
N GLU A 40 32.24 -40.07 55.70
CA GLU A 40 31.73 -39.97 57.09
C GLU A 40 30.92 -38.68 57.35
N LYS A 41 29.58 -38.74 57.44
CA LYS A 41 28.74 -39.04 58.64
C LYS A 41 28.83 -37.95 59.75
N ALA A 42 27.75 -37.50 60.40
CA ALA A 42 26.30 -37.80 60.32
C ALA A 42 25.47 -36.73 61.08
N ASN A 43 24.12 -36.76 60.95
CA ASN A 43 23.10 -36.38 61.97
C ASN A 43 23.04 -34.90 62.48
N SER A 44 21.93 -34.34 63.00
CA SER A 44 20.57 -34.86 63.35
C SER A 44 19.57 -33.73 63.69
N ASN A 45 18.27 -33.99 63.47
CA ASN A 45 17.06 -33.59 64.26
C ASN A 45 16.56 -32.11 64.20
N GLU A 46 15.30 -31.86 63.79
CA GLU A 46 14.03 -31.69 64.58
C GLU A 46 13.87 -30.26 65.16
N ASP A 47 12.71 -29.58 65.20
CA ASP A 47 11.30 -30.02 65.19
C ASP A 47 10.30 -28.95 64.63
N GLU A 48 9.03 -29.37 64.45
CA GLU A 48 7.70 -28.68 64.54
C GLU A 48 7.54 -27.12 64.57
N GLN A 49 6.43 -26.46 64.17
CA GLN A 49 5.07 -26.82 63.72
C GLN A 49 4.38 -25.61 63.00
N ASP A 50 3.34 -25.86 62.20
CA ASP A 50 1.98 -25.25 62.29
C ASP A 50 1.23 -24.75 61.00
N LYS A 51 -0.05 -25.16 60.94
CA LYS A 51 -1.27 -24.79 60.15
C LYS A 51 -1.27 -24.31 58.68
N LYS A 52 -2.14 -24.99 57.91
CA LYS A 52 -2.58 -24.72 56.53
C LYS A 52 -3.61 -23.58 56.42
N LYS A 53 -3.57 -22.82 55.31
CA LYS A 53 -4.76 -22.49 54.48
C LYS A 53 -4.36 -22.37 53.01
N ARG A 54 -5.28 -22.73 52.10
CA ARG A 54 -4.98 -23.08 50.68
C ARG A 54 -5.65 -22.07 49.74
N LYS A 55 -4.90 -21.46 48.82
CA LYS A 55 -5.45 -20.83 47.60
C LYS A 55 -4.63 -21.27 46.38
N THR A 56 -5.38 -21.62 45.33
CA THR A 56 -5.05 -21.88 43.92
C THR A 56 -3.65 -21.49 43.42
N ALA A 57 -2.94 -22.44 42.81
CA ALA A 57 -1.64 -22.23 42.18
C ALA A 57 -1.75 -22.08 40.66
N ALA A 58 -1.25 -20.96 40.13
CA ALA A 58 -0.87 -20.83 38.71
C ALA A 58 0.61 -21.17 38.56
N LYS A 59 1.00 -21.89 37.49
CA LYS A 59 2.41 -22.19 37.18
C LYS A 59 3.05 -21.01 36.47
N THR A 60 3.91 -20.26 37.17
CA THR A 60 4.80 -19.27 36.55
C THR A 60 6.13 -19.91 36.13
N THR A 61 6.51 -19.70 34.87
CA THR A 61 7.86 -20.00 34.36
C THR A 61 8.86 -18.97 34.93
N LYS A 62 9.77 -19.42 35.79
CA LYS A 62 10.77 -18.52 36.39
C LYS A 62 11.77 -18.03 35.34
N LYS A 63 11.94 -16.70 35.24
CA LYS A 63 13.11 -16.09 34.58
C LYS A 63 14.41 -16.55 35.30
N PRO A 64 15.55 -16.67 34.60
CA PRO A 64 16.83 -17.00 35.24
C PRO A 64 17.20 -15.94 36.27
N SER A 65 17.86 -16.33 37.38
CA SER A 65 18.35 -15.36 38.36
C SER A 65 19.49 -14.50 37.77
N GLU A 66 19.61 -13.29 38.32
CA GLU A 66 20.63 -12.32 37.94
C GLU A 66 22.06 -12.88 38.03
N GLU A 67 22.35 -13.65 39.08
CA GLU A 67 23.62 -14.37 39.27
C GLU A 67 23.94 -15.34 38.10
N VAL A 68 22.93 -16.03 37.55
CA VAL A 68 23.11 -16.93 36.39
C VAL A 68 23.37 -16.13 35.12
N LEU A 69 22.76 -14.96 34.95
CA LEU A 69 23.04 -14.05 33.85
C LEU A 69 24.45 -13.45 33.95
N GLN A 70 24.90 -13.10 35.16
CA GLN A 70 26.22 -12.57 35.43
C GLN A 70 27.32 -13.61 35.18
N ARG A 71 27.17 -14.85 35.68
CA ARG A 71 28.06 -15.99 35.33
C ARG A 71 28.10 -16.26 33.82
N ARG A 72 26.98 -16.13 33.10
CA ARG A 72 26.92 -16.26 31.64
C ARG A 72 27.58 -15.09 30.90
N ARG A 73 27.69 -13.90 31.52
CA ARG A 73 28.40 -12.74 30.97
C ARG A 73 29.90 -12.91 31.17
N GLU A 74 30.34 -13.30 32.36
CA GLU A 74 31.73 -13.62 32.70
C GLU A 74 32.27 -14.79 31.86
N GLY A 75 31.48 -15.86 31.69
CA GLY A 75 31.85 -16.99 30.82
C GLY A 75 32.07 -16.58 29.37
N ARG A 76 31.22 -15.68 28.82
CA ARG A 76 31.39 -15.13 27.47
C ARG A 76 32.62 -14.23 27.36
N ILE A 77 32.88 -13.38 28.35
CA ILE A 77 34.08 -12.53 28.38
C ILE A 77 35.36 -13.39 28.43
N LYS A 78 35.36 -14.44 29.26
CA LYS A 78 36.50 -15.35 29.40
C LYS A 78 36.75 -16.16 28.11
N ALA A 79 35.69 -16.65 27.47
CA ALA A 79 35.78 -17.31 26.16
C ALA A 79 36.31 -16.36 25.07
N ALA A 80 35.81 -15.13 24.99
CA ALA A 80 36.28 -14.12 24.04
C ALA A 80 37.76 -13.77 24.26
N ALA A 81 38.20 -13.63 25.51
CA ALA A 81 39.61 -13.42 25.83
C ALA A 81 40.51 -14.61 25.41
N THR A 82 40.06 -15.85 25.62
CA THR A 82 40.78 -17.06 25.17
C THR A 82 40.86 -17.14 23.64
N ILE A 83 39.78 -16.81 22.93
CA ILE A 83 39.74 -16.76 21.46
C ILE A 83 40.70 -15.68 20.94
N ALA A 84 40.68 -14.47 21.50
CA ALA A 84 41.59 -13.39 21.13
C ALA A 84 43.07 -13.76 21.37
N GLN A 85 43.36 -14.46 22.48
CA GLN A 85 44.72 -14.90 22.79
C GLN A 85 45.21 -16.02 21.86
N ASN A 86 44.30 -16.90 21.40
CA ASN A 86 44.61 -17.92 20.39
C ASN A 86 44.83 -17.30 19.00
N LEU A 87 43.97 -16.38 18.56
CA LEU A 87 44.15 -15.61 17.30
C LEU A 87 45.50 -14.87 17.29
N LYS A 88 45.92 -14.30 18.43
CA LYS A 88 47.21 -13.63 18.58
C LYS A 88 48.40 -14.60 18.53
N LYS A 89 48.23 -15.87 18.89
CA LYS A 89 49.26 -16.93 18.75
C LYS A 89 49.35 -17.53 17.36
N THR A 90 48.24 -17.61 16.63
CA THR A 90 48.22 -18.20 15.27
C THR A 90 48.69 -17.24 14.18
N GLY A 91 48.85 -15.96 14.49
CA GLY A 91 49.21 -14.92 13.49
C GLY A 91 48.05 -14.53 12.56
N ILE A 92 46.96 -15.31 12.55
CA ILE A 92 45.72 -15.05 11.82
C ILE A 92 44.87 -14.05 12.63
N GLY A 93 45.42 -12.86 12.83
CA GLY A 93 44.80 -11.75 13.58
C GLY A 93 44.94 -10.44 12.82
N ARG A 94 43.90 -9.61 12.83
CA ARG A 94 43.95 -8.27 12.26
C ARG A 94 44.59 -7.33 13.27
N PHE A 95 45.73 -6.74 12.92
CA PHE A 95 46.46 -5.79 13.76
C PHE A 95 46.41 -4.40 13.10
N GLU A 96 45.57 -3.51 13.63
CA GLU A 96 45.27 -2.20 13.00
C GLU A 96 46.51 -1.31 12.89
N GLU A 97 47.39 -1.33 13.90
CA GLU A 97 48.64 -0.55 13.93
C GLU A 97 49.74 -1.11 13.01
N HIS A 98 49.70 -2.40 12.63
CA HIS A 98 50.73 -3.03 11.81
C HIS A 98 50.37 -3.14 10.32
N ASN A 99 49.08 -3.22 9.98
CA ASN A 99 48.65 -3.54 8.63
C ASN A 99 48.36 -2.31 7.74
N GLY A 100 48.33 -1.08 8.29
CA GLY A 100 48.28 0.17 7.52
C GLY A 100 47.02 0.46 6.69
N PHE A 101 46.11 -0.50 6.51
CA PHE A 101 44.89 -0.34 5.74
C PHE A 101 43.80 0.39 6.55
N LYS A 102 43.47 1.64 6.16
CA LYS A 102 42.15 2.21 6.47
C LYS A 102 41.08 1.28 5.88
N LEU A 103 40.13 0.86 6.71
CA LEU A 103 39.23 -0.29 6.44
C LEU A 103 38.59 -0.27 5.04
N THR A 104 38.12 0.91 4.64
CA THR A 104 37.50 1.26 3.37
C THR A 104 37.62 2.77 3.19
N ALA A 105 37.61 3.27 1.95
CA ALA A 105 37.34 4.70 1.69
C ALA A 105 35.86 5.04 1.94
N VAL A 106 34.97 4.04 1.83
CA VAL A 106 33.55 4.12 2.17
C VAL A 106 33.39 4.19 3.70
N LYS A 107 32.77 5.27 4.17
CA LYS A 107 32.37 5.44 5.58
C LYS A 107 31.27 4.43 5.92
N THR A 108 31.42 3.70 7.02
CA THR A 108 30.34 2.81 7.51
C THR A 108 29.17 3.67 8.00
N VAL A 109 28.03 3.60 7.30
CA VAL A 109 26.78 4.23 7.75
C VAL A 109 26.18 3.36 8.85
N PRO A 110 25.88 3.90 10.05
CA PRO A 110 25.17 3.14 11.08
C PRO A 110 23.76 2.79 10.59
N LEU A 111 23.33 1.56 10.84
CA LEU A 111 21.95 1.14 10.59
C LEU A 111 21.02 1.77 11.63
N ILE A 112 19.87 2.27 11.20
CA ILE A 112 18.81 2.78 12.08
C ILE A 112 18.30 1.61 12.95
N ASN A 113 18.17 1.85 14.26
CA ASN A 113 17.71 0.83 15.23
C ASN A 113 16.18 0.64 15.19
N GLN A 114 15.67 0.12 14.07
CA GLN A 114 14.23 -0.05 13.78
C GLN A 114 13.41 -0.54 14.99
N LYS A 115 13.91 -1.52 15.75
CA LYS A 115 13.16 -2.16 16.86
C LYS A 115 12.75 -1.24 18.02
N ASN A 116 13.43 -0.11 18.23
CA ASN A 116 13.14 0.76 19.38
C ASN A 116 12.29 2.00 19.04
N TYR A 117 12.21 2.43 17.77
CA TYR A 117 11.44 3.63 17.42
C TYR A 117 9.93 3.42 17.65
N PHE A 118 9.38 2.30 17.19
CA PHE A 118 7.94 2.03 17.23
C PHE A 118 7.35 1.94 18.65
N ALA A 119 8.12 1.41 19.61
CA ALA A 119 7.60 1.03 20.92
C ALA A 119 7.38 2.19 21.90
N GLU A 120 8.03 3.35 21.71
CA GLU A 120 7.81 4.57 22.49
C GLU A 120 7.07 5.65 21.70
N TYR A 121 7.23 5.67 20.37
CA TYR A 121 6.87 6.83 19.56
C TYR A 121 5.34 7.02 19.37
N LEU A 122 4.58 5.93 19.21
CA LEU A 122 3.10 5.95 19.21
C LEU A 122 2.48 6.09 20.62
N LYS A 123 3.30 6.20 21.67
CA LYS A 123 2.85 6.29 23.08
C LYS A 123 3.12 7.64 23.73
N LYS A 124 3.76 8.57 23.01
CA LYS A 124 3.90 9.96 23.44
C LYS A 124 2.80 10.79 22.80
N ASP A 125 2.21 11.69 23.58
CA ASP A 125 1.17 12.59 23.08
C ASP A 125 1.65 13.56 21.99
N GLU A 126 2.96 13.62 21.69
CA GLU A 126 3.55 14.42 20.60
C GLU A 126 2.72 14.36 19.29
N GLN A 127 2.28 13.16 18.83
CA GLN A 127 1.45 13.04 17.63
C GLN A 127 0.04 13.63 17.82
N ALA A 128 -0.60 13.31 18.95
CA ALA A 128 -1.94 13.79 19.29
C ALA A 128 -1.95 15.32 19.45
N THR A 129 -0.94 15.90 20.10
CA THR A 129 -0.70 17.33 20.28
C THR A 129 -0.39 18.02 18.96
N LEU A 130 0.46 17.45 18.10
CA LEU A 130 0.71 17.99 16.75
C LEU A 130 -0.56 18.09 15.91
N ILE A 131 -1.48 17.13 16.07
CA ILE A 131 -2.79 17.12 15.41
C ILE A 131 -3.79 18.04 16.13
N ARG A 132 -3.84 18.08 17.46
CA ARG A 132 -4.72 18.95 18.26
C ARG A 132 -4.41 20.44 18.03
N ASN A 133 -3.14 20.82 18.13
CA ASN A 133 -2.69 22.20 17.84
C ASN A 133 -3.04 22.58 16.40
N TRP A 134 -2.90 21.62 15.47
CA TRP A 134 -3.31 21.81 14.10
C TRP A 134 -4.83 21.96 13.90
N ARG A 135 -5.68 21.24 14.63
CA ARG A 135 -7.15 21.44 14.59
C ARG A 135 -7.51 22.86 15.01
N ASN A 136 -6.83 23.39 16.03
CA ASN A 136 -6.99 24.77 16.48
C ASN A 136 -6.56 25.78 15.38
N GLU A 137 -5.46 25.51 14.67
CA GLU A 137 -5.01 26.30 13.51
C GLU A 137 -6.03 26.30 12.36
N LYS A 138 -6.60 25.14 11.99
CA LYS A 138 -7.64 25.06 10.94
C LYS A 138 -8.94 25.76 11.36
N SER A 139 -9.35 25.59 12.62
CA SER A 139 -10.53 26.26 13.18
C SER A 139 -10.38 27.79 13.15
N SER A 140 -9.23 28.33 13.54
CA SER A 140 -8.99 29.78 13.51
C SER A 140 -8.97 30.37 12.09
N LEU A 141 -8.48 29.63 11.08
CA LEU A 141 -8.54 30.01 9.67
C LEU A 141 -9.97 30.01 9.09
N SER A 142 -10.86 29.16 9.62
CA SER A 142 -12.26 29.06 9.16
C SER A 142 -13.20 30.16 9.68
N LYS A 143 -12.80 30.92 10.71
CA LYS A 143 -13.59 32.03 11.24
C LYS A 143 -13.48 33.24 10.31
N PRO A 144 -14.59 33.80 9.79
CA PRO A 144 -14.53 35.02 8.99
C PRO A 144 -14.03 36.19 9.86
N LYS A 145 -13.06 36.95 9.34
CA LYS A 145 -12.55 38.16 10.00
C LYS A 145 -13.60 39.28 9.95
N SER A 146 -14.55 39.27 10.89
CA SER A 146 -15.39 40.44 11.17
C SER A 146 -14.55 41.54 11.82
N ALA A 147 -14.54 42.72 11.20
CA ALA A 147 -13.78 43.86 11.71
C ALA A 147 -14.58 44.64 12.77
N ASN A 148 -13.94 44.91 13.91
CA ASN A 148 -14.27 45.89 14.95
C ASN A 148 -15.70 45.97 15.55
N SER A 149 -15.80 45.70 16.85
CA SER A 149 -16.04 46.78 17.83
C SER A 149 -15.71 46.38 19.27
N ASP A 150 -15.22 47.33 20.06
CA ASP A 150 -14.83 47.20 21.48
C ASP A 150 -15.97 46.89 22.49
N LYS A 151 -15.53 46.36 23.64
CA LYS A 151 -16.06 46.47 25.03
C LYS A 151 -17.10 45.48 25.60
N LYS A 152 -16.58 44.78 26.63
CA LYS A 152 -17.10 44.54 28.00
C LYS A 152 -18.02 43.33 28.32
N THR A 153 -17.38 42.38 29.03
CA THR A 153 -17.78 41.76 30.34
C THR A 153 -19.22 41.35 30.60
N GLU A 154 -19.43 40.03 30.76
CA GLU A 154 -19.95 39.29 31.94
C GLU A 154 -19.92 37.79 31.52
N GLU A 155 -19.08 36.94 32.13
CA GLU A 155 -19.37 36.08 33.31
C GLU A 155 -20.56 35.12 33.11
N ASP A 156 -20.26 33.82 32.98
CA ASP A 156 -20.94 32.67 33.63
C ASP A 156 -20.07 31.39 33.45
N ASP A 157 -20.09 30.51 34.46
CA ASP A 157 -19.09 29.46 34.77
C ASP A 157 -19.42 28.03 34.25
N GLU A 158 -18.59 27.06 34.69
CA GLU A 158 -18.79 25.58 34.72
C GLU A 158 -18.50 24.81 33.39
N ASP A 159 -17.57 23.84 33.29
CA ASP A 159 -16.58 23.25 34.23
C ASP A 159 -15.34 22.77 33.44
N GLU A 160 -14.13 22.96 33.97
CA GLU A 160 -12.91 22.23 33.55
C GLU A 160 -12.34 21.44 34.75
N ASP A 161 -12.29 20.11 34.64
CA ASP A 161 -11.53 19.26 35.57
C ASP A 161 -10.03 19.32 35.18
N ASP A 162 -9.25 20.06 35.97
CA ASP A 162 -7.78 20.02 35.94
C ASP A 162 -7.27 18.65 36.44
N ASP A 163 -6.55 17.92 35.58
CA ASP A 163 -5.49 16.99 35.98
C ASP A 163 -4.17 17.49 35.37
N ASP A 164 -3.58 18.48 36.06
CA ASP A 164 -2.36 19.21 35.70
C ASP A 164 -1.10 18.40 36.08
N ASP A 165 -0.68 17.46 35.21
CA ASP A 165 0.61 16.77 35.33
C ASP A 165 1.64 17.41 34.37
N ASN A 166 2.64 18.05 34.97
CA ASN A 166 3.37 19.18 34.42
C ASN A 166 4.76 18.77 33.89
N ASP A 167 4.83 18.30 32.64
CA ASP A 167 6.08 18.11 31.86
C ASP A 167 6.18 19.22 30.78
N ASN A 168 6.41 20.44 31.23
CA ASN A 168 6.45 21.66 30.41
C ASN A 168 7.85 21.91 29.82
N ASP A 169 8.11 21.34 28.64
CA ASP A 169 9.39 21.48 27.92
C ASP A 169 9.16 21.57 26.39
N GLU A 170 8.43 22.60 25.91
CA GLU A 170 8.49 23.18 24.54
C GLU A 170 7.57 24.42 24.39
N ASN A 171 7.67 25.40 25.31
CA ASN A 171 6.95 26.69 25.25
C ASN A 171 7.88 27.83 24.76
N ASP A 172 8.30 27.78 23.50
CA ASP A 172 9.09 28.84 22.82
C ASP A 172 8.17 29.86 22.10
N GLU A 173 7.33 30.57 22.87
CA GLU A 173 6.66 31.81 22.42
C GLU A 173 7.19 33.03 23.20
N GLU A 174 8.44 33.44 22.91
CA GLU A 174 8.91 34.79 23.29
C GLU A 174 8.46 35.85 22.26
N GLU A 175 7.53 36.73 22.66
CA GLU A 175 7.33 38.01 21.99
C GLU A 175 8.59 38.87 22.13
N THR A 176 9.40 38.95 21.08
CA THR A 176 10.55 39.86 21.02
C THR A 176 10.28 41.03 20.09
N GLU A 177 9.89 42.17 20.67
CA GLU A 177 10.05 43.48 20.05
C GLU A 177 11.55 43.81 19.90
N ASN A 178 12.20 43.27 18.87
CA ASN A 178 13.30 43.87 18.08
C ASN A 178 13.90 42.80 17.14
N GLY A 179 14.25 43.20 15.91
CA GLY A 179 14.60 42.27 14.83
C GLY A 179 15.67 41.23 15.16
N GLY A 180 15.23 40.01 15.44
CA GLY A 180 16.01 38.78 15.63
C GLY A 180 15.32 37.59 14.92
N SER A 181 16.03 36.48 14.73
CA SER A 181 15.54 35.38 13.89
C SER A 181 14.28 34.71 14.44
N ARG A 182 13.15 34.89 13.75
CA ARG A 182 11.88 34.16 13.96
C ARG A 182 12.15 32.66 14.05
N VAL A 183 11.86 32.03 15.20
CA VAL A 183 12.04 30.59 15.40
C VAL A 183 11.18 29.84 14.37
N LYS A 184 11.81 29.02 13.52
CA LYS A 184 11.11 28.31 12.45
C LYS A 184 10.44 27.07 13.03
N LYS A 185 9.11 27.08 13.09
CA LYS A 185 8.25 25.94 13.46
C LYS A 185 8.75 24.64 12.82
N ALA A 186 8.85 23.57 13.61
CA ALA A 186 9.35 22.27 13.15
C ALA A 186 8.60 21.80 11.88
N GLY A 187 9.38 21.47 10.84
CA GLY A 187 8.89 21.08 9.50
C GLY A 187 8.64 22.21 8.50
N HIS A 188 8.83 23.49 8.85
CA HIS A 188 8.67 24.60 7.89
C HIS A 188 9.62 24.50 6.68
N ASP A 189 10.81 23.91 6.87
CA ASP A 189 11.80 23.64 5.82
C ASP A 189 11.54 22.36 5.02
N THR A 190 10.46 21.63 5.33
CA THR A 190 10.18 20.31 4.77
C THR A 190 8.93 20.40 3.89
N ILE A 191 9.09 20.14 2.59
CA ILE A 191 7.99 19.95 1.65
C ILE A 191 7.59 18.48 1.69
N VAL A 192 6.30 18.20 1.77
CA VAL A 192 5.75 16.85 1.60
C VAL A 192 5.21 16.74 0.20
N LEU A 193 5.64 15.72 -0.54
CA LEU A 193 5.25 15.45 -1.92
C LEU A 193 4.58 14.06 -1.99
N GLN A 194 3.30 14.03 -2.34
CA GLN A 194 2.56 12.80 -2.66
C GLN A 194 2.20 12.82 -4.15
N PRO A 195 2.96 12.11 -5.01
CA PRO A 195 2.60 11.92 -6.40
C PRO A 195 1.32 11.09 -6.54
N GLY A 196 0.63 11.20 -7.68
CA GLY A 196 -0.56 10.40 -7.99
C GLY A 196 -0.99 10.60 -9.44
N SER A 197 -1.70 9.63 -10.03
CA SER A 197 -1.96 9.61 -11.48
C SER A 197 -2.87 10.73 -12.00
N SER A 198 -3.78 11.25 -11.17
CA SER A 198 -4.60 12.42 -11.53
C SER A 198 -4.15 13.72 -10.87
N PHE A 199 -3.52 13.66 -9.70
CA PHE A 199 -3.08 14.83 -8.94
C PHE A 199 -1.81 14.53 -8.14
N ILE A 200 -0.83 15.43 -8.22
CA ILE A 200 0.24 15.55 -7.24
C ILE A 200 -0.26 16.43 -6.09
N ARG A 201 -0.10 15.98 -4.85
CA ARG A 201 -0.39 16.76 -3.64
C ARG A 201 0.89 17.21 -2.99
N LEU A 202 1.00 18.50 -2.68
CA LEU A 202 2.17 19.03 -1.99
C LEU A 202 1.88 20.24 -1.09
N GLY A 203 2.81 20.53 -0.20
CA GLY A 203 2.81 21.67 0.71
C GLY A 203 3.98 21.57 1.68
N ARG A 204 4.21 22.57 2.52
CA ARG A 204 5.10 22.45 3.67
C ARG A 204 4.47 21.51 4.70
N ALA A 205 5.28 20.82 5.50
CA ALA A 205 4.79 19.96 6.57
C ALA A 205 4.00 20.74 7.65
N THR A 206 4.19 22.07 7.71
CA THR A 206 3.43 23.01 8.54
C THR A 206 2.08 23.43 7.94
N ASP A 207 1.86 23.21 6.65
CA ASP A 207 0.65 23.69 5.97
C ASP A 207 -0.57 22.86 6.37
N PRO A 208 -1.78 23.45 6.37
CA PRO A 208 -2.93 22.75 6.90
C PRO A 208 -3.44 21.65 5.98
N THR A 209 -3.58 21.97 4.70
CA THR A 209 -4.05 21.09 3.64
C THR A 209 -3.04 21.13 2.49
N PRO A 210 -2.84 20.03 1.75
CA PRO A 210 -2.03 20.06 0.54
C PRO A 210 -2.70 20.94 -0.53
N VAL A 211 -1.89 21.50 -1.42
CA VAL A 211 -2.36 21.92 -2.75
C VAL A 211 -2.36 20.68 -3.65
N ALA A 212 -3.49 20.42 -4.32
CA ALA A 212 -3.63 19.36 -5.31
C ALA A 212 -3.49 19.92 -6.72
N VAL A 213 -2.41 19.54 -7.41
CA VAL A 213 -2.06 20.01 -8.77
C VAL A 213 -2.32 18.88 -9.76
N PRO A 214 -3.11 19.09 -10.83
CA PRO A 214 -3.37 18.07 -11.85
C PRO A 214 -2.07 17.47 -12.40
N ALA A 215 -1.98 16.13 -12.41
CA ALA A 215 -0.75 15.40 -12.75
C ALA A 215 -0.53 15.26 -14.27
N VAL A 216 -0.58 16.39 -14.98
CA VAL A 216 -0.58 16.47 -16.45
C VAL A 216 0.47 17.46 -16.94
N VAL A 217 1.09 17.11 -18.06
CA VAL A 217 1.92 18.01 -18.87
C VAL A 217 1.33 18.05 -20.27
N ALA A 218 0.96 19.23 -20.75
CA ALA A 218 0.68 19.45 -22.15
C ALA A 218 2.01 19.71 -22.88
N PHE A 219 2.24 19.00 -23.97
CA PHE A 219 3.46 19.10 -24.78
C PHE A 219 3.11 19.42 -26.23
N LYS A 220 3.93 20.28 -26.85
CA LYS A 220 3.74 20.76 -28.21
C LYS A 220 4.50 19.87 -29.21
N ARG A 221 3.79 19.01 -29.93
CA ARG A 221 4.36 18.06 -30.89
C ARG A 221 3.34 17.74 -31.98
N LYS A 222 3.71 17.93 -33.25
CA LYS A 222 2.94 17.38 -34.37
C LYS A 222 3.04 15.86 -34.39
N LEU A 223 2.01 15.18 -33.92
CA LEU A 223 1.85 13.75 -34.14
C LEU A 223 1.46 13.48 -35.60
N ALA A 224 1.80 12.29 -36.11
CA ALA A 224 1.26 11.84 -37.38
C ALA A 224 -0.26 11.64 -37.26
N GLU A 225 -1.01 11.94 -38.32
CA GLU A 225 -2.47 11.77 -38.36
C GLU A 225 -2.87 10.32 -37.99
N LYS A 226 -3.28 10.12 -36.74
CA LYS A 226 -3.96 8.91 -36.29
C LYS A 226 -5.46 9.10 -36.50
N SER A 227 -6.16 8.06 -36.93
CA SER A 227 -7.62 8.06 -36.92
C SER A 227 -8.12 8.26 -35.49
N HIS A 228 -8.62 9.45 -35.16
CA HIS A 228 -9.16 9.74 -33.83
C HIS A 228 -10.36 8.83 -33.54
N GLN A 229 -10.27 8.06 -32.45
CA GLN A 229 -11.33 7.16 -31.98
C GLN A 229 -11.89 7.71 -30.67
N LYS A 230 -13.19 8.01 -30.65
CA LYS A 230 -13.86 8.51 -29.45
C LYS A 230 -13.94 7.44 -28.36
N LEU A 231 -13.62 7.82 -27.13
CA LEU A 231 -13.71 6.99 -25.94
C LEU A 231 -14.95 7.35 -25.09
N PRO A 232 -15.63 6.38 -24.45
CA PRO A 232 -15.42 4.94 -24.59
C PRO A 232 -15.78 4.45 -26.00
N LEU A 233 -15.03 3.46 -26.50
CA LEU A 233 -15.31 2.82 -27.78
C LEU A 233 -16.74 2.23 -27.75
N ARG A 234 -17.56 2.61 -28.73
CA ARG A 234 -19.00 2.31 -28.78
C ARG A 234 -19.45 1.98 -30.19
N ARG A 235 -20.39 1.05 -30.30
CA ARG A 235 -21.09 0.71 -31.54
C ARG A 235 -22.50 1.30 -31.51
N ILE A 236 -23.11 1.44 -32.68
CA ILE A 236 -24.54 1.75 -32.81
C ILE A 236 -25.21 0.53 -33.41
N VAL A 237 -26.15 -0.06 -32.68
CA VAL A 237 -26.93 -1.23 -33.09
C VAL A 237 -28.40 -0.87 -32.96
N ASP A 238 -29.16 -0.98 -34.04
CA ASP A 238 -30.58 -0.58 -34.13
C ASP A 238 -30.90 0.86 -33.66
N GLY A 239 -29.91 1.75 -33.71
CA GLY A 239 -30.00 3.14 -33.27
C GLY A 239 -29.66 3.38 -31.80
N GLU A 240 -29.33 2.34 -31.05
CA GLU A 240 -28.94 2.39 -29.63
C GLU A 240 -27.42 2.22 -29.45
N VAL A 241 -26.89 2.72 -28.33
CA VAL A 241 -25.46 2.61 -27.99
C VAL A 241 -25.15 1.23 -27.42
N ASP A 242 -24.20 0.53 -28.04
CA ASP A 242 -23.77 -0.81 -27.66
C ASP A 242 -22.27 -0.85 -27.27
N PHE A 243 -21.97 -1.55 -26.19
CA PHE A 243 -20.62 -1.83 -25.68
C PHE A 243 -20.23 -3.31 -25.77
N GLY A 244 -21.10 -4.16 -26.33
CA GLY A 244 -20.87 -5.58 -26.56
C GLY A 244 -21.45 -6.50 -25.49
N GLU A 245 -21.68 -7.74 -25.90
CA GLU A 245 -22.35 -8.79 -25.12
C GLU A 245 -21.71 -8.98 -23.73
N HIS A 246 -20.39 -9.03 -23.66
CA HIS A 246 -19.66 -9.17 -22.40
C HIS A 246 -19.93 -8.04 -21.39
N PHE A 247 -20.08 -6.80 -21.87
CA PHE A 247 -20.44 -5.67 -20.99
C PHE A 247 -21.89 -5.80 -20.50
N GLU A 248 -22.82 -6.24 -21.34
CA GLU A 248 -24.21 -6.48 -20.94
C GLU A 248 -24.37 -7.64 -19.96
N GLU A 249 -23.59 -8.73 -20.11
CA GLU A 249 -23.53 -9.83 -19.14
C GLU A 249 -23.09 -9.32 -17.75
N LEU A 250 -21.98 -8.58 -17.69
CA LEU A 250 -21.41 -8.04 -16.45
C LEU A 250 -22.35 -7.01 -15.80
N LYS A 251 -22.89 -6.07 -16.58
CA LYS A 251 -23.95 -5.14 -16.17
C LYS A 251 -25.19 -5.88 -15.67
N GLY A 252 -25.53 -7.04 -16.23
CA GLY A 252 -26.58 -7.93 -15.77
C GLY A 252 -26.30 -8.51 -14.37
N ILE A 253 -25.06 -8.95 -14.12
CA ILE A 253 -24.61 -9.41 -12.79
C ILE A 253 -24.70 -8.29 -11.76
N VAL A 254 -24.14 -7.10 -12.04
CA VAL A 254 -24.20 -5.95 -11.12
C VAL A 254 -25.64 -5.48 -10.89
N THR A 255 -26.48 -5.47 -11.93
CA THR A 255 -27.93 -5.17 -11.81
C THR A 255 -28.66 -6.18 -10.92
N LYS A 256 -28.25 -7.47 -10.92
CA LYS A 256 -28.84 -8.51 -10.08
C LYS A 256 -28.51 -8.29 -8.59
N ASP A 257 -27.26 -7.93 -8.30
CA ASP A 257 -26.78 -7.58 -6.95
C ASP A 257 -27.47 -6.34 -6.40
N PHE A 258 -27.47 -5.23 -7.17
CA PHE A 258 -28.22 -4.00 -6.87
C PHE A 258 -29.69 -4.30 -6.53
N LYS A 259 -30.39 -5.07 -7.37
CA LYS A 259 -31.79 -5.46 -7.12
C LYS A 259 -31.96 -6.34 -5.87
N ALA A 260 -30.94 -7.12 -5.46
CA ALA A 260 -30.95 -7.87 -4.22
C ALA A 260 -30.78 -6.95 -3.00
N ARG A 261 -29.83 -6.01 -3.04
CA ARG A 261 -29.62 -4.99 -2.01
C ARG A 261 -30.89 -4.14 -1.78
N MET A 262 -31.51 -3.64 -2.86
CA MET A 262 -32.75 -2.88 -2.77
C MET A 262 -33.89 -3.67 -2.13
N ARG A 263 -34.01 -4.98 -2.41
CA ARG A 263 -35.00 -5.85 -1.73
C ARG A 263 -34.69 -6.05 -0.26
N TYR A 264 -33.42 -6.22 0.11
CA TYR A 264 -32.98 -6.44 1.50
C TYR A 264 -33.34 -5.24 2.39
N TYR A 265 -33.00 -4.02 1.96
CA TYR A 265 -33.39 -2.77 2.62
C TYR A 265 -34.86 -2.35 2.38
N LYS A 266 -35.66 -3.22 1.74
CA LYS A 266 -37.10 -3.01 1.46
C LYS A 266 -37.39 -1.74 0.65
N ARG A 267 -36.42 -1.27 -0.15
CA ARG A 267 -36.56 -0.14 -1.06
C ARG A 267 -37.42 -0.51 -2.26
N ARG A 268 -38.35 0.37 -2.61
CA ARG A 268 -39.28 0.15 -3.73
C ARG A 268 -38.67 0.65 -5.03
N VAL A 269 -38.09 -0.26 -5.81
CA VAL A 269 -37.74 -0.02 -7.22
C VAL A 269 -39.03 0.10 -8.05
N GLN A 270 -39.21 1.20 -8.78
CA GLN A 270 -40.31 1.32 -9.73
C GLN A 270 -39.99 0.54 -11.01
N PRO A 271 -40.97 -0.17 -11.62
CA PRO A 271 -40.82 -0.67 -12.97
C PRO A 271 -40.57 0.48 -13.95
N ASN A 272 -39.80 0.20 -15.01
CA ASN A 272 -39.57 1.12 -16.13
C ASN A 272 -38.84 2.44 -15.79
N SER A 273 -38.19 2.55 -14.62
CA SER A 273 -37.38 3.73 -14.24
C SER A 273 -36.31 4.08 -15.29
N ARG A 274 -35.64 3.06 -15.85
CA ARG A 274 -34.63 3.20 -16.91
C ARG A 274 -35.27 3.79 -18.18
N ASP A 275 -36.39 3.21 -18.64
CA ASP A 275 -37.12 3.68 -19.82
C ASP A 275 -37.61 5.13 -19.64
N GLN A 276 -38.09 5.48 -18.44
CA GLN A 276 -38.52 6.85 -18.11
C GLN A 276 -37.37 7.87 -18.16
N ALA A 277 -36.18 7.49 -17.70
CA ALA A 277 -34.98 8.32 -17.80
C ALA A 277 -34.55 8.47 -19.27
N ALA A 278 -34.44 7.35 -20.01
CA ALA A 278 -34.03 7.34 -21.41
C ALA A 278 -35.01 8.09 -22.33
N GLU A 279 -36.32 7.97 -22.12
CA GLU A 279 -37.34 8.71 -22.90
C GLU A 279 -37.21 10.22 -22.67
N PHE A 280 -37.00 10.65 -21.42
CA PHE A 280 -36.73 12.05 -21.12
C PHE A 280 -35.43 12.52 -21.79
N ASN A 281 -34.32 11.80 -21.59
CA ASN A 281 -32.98 12.15 -22.08
C ASN A 281 -32.95 12.30 -23.60
N SER A 282 -33.59 11.38 -24.34
CA SER A 282 -33.65 11.40 -25.81
C SER A 282 -34.22 12.70 -26.41
N LYS A 283 -35.07 13.40 -25.64
CA LYS A 283 -35.74 14.64 -26.04
C LYS A 283 -34.96 15.91 -25.68
N GLN A 284 -33.96 15.82 -24.79
CA GLN A 284 -33.20 16.98 -24.31
C GLN A 284 -32.21 17.46 -25.36
N ARG A 285 -31.96 18.78 -25.39
CA ARG A 285 -30.98 19.44 -26.25
C ARG A 285 -30.24 20.49 -25.43
N GLY A 286 -29.07 20.91 -25.90
CA GLY A 286 -28.30 21.96 -25.24
C GLY A 286 -29.00 23.31 -25.39
N GLU A 287 -29.22 24.00 -24.28
CA GLU A 287 -29.68 25.38 -24.25
C GLU A 287 -28.46 26.29 -24.10
N PRO A 288 -28.15 27.14 -25.10
CA PRO A 288 -27.01 28.06 -25.02
C PRO A 288 -27.26 29.10 -23.91
N ILE A 289 -26.35 29.21 -22.96
CA ILE A 289 -26.45 30.18 -21.85
C ILE A 289 -25.65 31.45 -22.13
N ASP A 290 -26.08 32.56 -21.52
CA ASP A 290 -25.30 33.80 -21.49
C ASP A 290 -24.07 33.61 -20.59
N VAL A 291 -22.91 34.10 -21.03
CA VAL A 291 -21.63 34.01 -20.31
C VAL A 291 -21.73 34.61 -18.89
N ASN A 292 -22.55 35.65 -18.70
CA ASN A 292 -22.76 36.28 -17.39
C ASN A 292 -23.55 35.39 -16.41
N ASN A 293 -24.22 34.34 -16.91
CA ASN A 293 -25.03 33.41 -16.13
C ASN A 293 -24.37 32.02 -15.98
N GLU A 294 -23.11 31.85 -16.40
CA GLU A 294 -22.41 30.57 -16.26
C GLU A 294 -21.99 30.34 -14.78
N PRO A 295 -22.46 29.28 -14.09
CA PRO A 295 -22.20 29.11 -12.66
C PRO A 295 -20.73 28.87 -12.28
N SER A 296 -19.91 28.49 -13.27
CA SER A 296 -18.49 28.18 -13.10
C SER A 296 -17.81 28.32 -14.48
N PRO A 297 -17.45 29.53 -14.93
CA PRO A 297 -16.83 29.73 -16.24
C PRO A 297 -15.51 28.95 -16.35
N LYS A 298 -15.34 28.21 -17.45
CA LYS A 298 -14.02 27.65 -17.80
C LYS A 298 -13.22 28.68 -18.60
N ASN A 299 -12.14 29.15 -18.00
CA ASN A 299 -11.24 30.14 -18.60
C ASN A 299 -10.18 29.43 -19.46
N TRP A 300 -10.49 29.25 -20.74
CA TRP A 300 -9.52 28.81 -21.74
C TRP A 300 -8.40 29.85 -21.92
N LEU A 301 -7.17 29.40 -22.15
CA LEU A 301 -6.08 30.29 -22.55
C LEU A 301 -6.43 30.96 -23.89
N PRO A 302 -6.35 32.30 -23.99
CA PRO A 302 -6.61 33.00 -25.25
C PRO A 302 -5.54 32.66 -26.30
N GLU A 303 -5.87 32.75 -27.59
CA GLU A 303 -4.97 32.32 -28.68
C GLU A 303 -3.61 33.03 -28.69
N ASN A 304 -3.54 34.22 -28.10
CA ASN A 304 -2.34 35.05 -27.98
C ASN A 304 -1.72 35.03 -26.57
N ASP A 305 -2.06 34.07 -25.72
CA ASP A 305 -1.48 33.93 -24.38
C ASP A 305 0.04 33.66 -24.45
N GLU A 306 0.80 34.30 -23.57
CA GLU A 306 2.27 34.14 -23.56
C GLU A 306 2.68 32.70 -23.23
N LEU A 307 1.88 31.95 -22.47
CA LEU A 307 2.14 30.56 -22.12
C LEU A 307 2.17 29.63 -23.34
N LEU A 308 1.40 29.94 -24.39
CA LEU A 308 1.30 29.13 -25.62
C LEU A 308 2.55 29.25 -26.52
N ASN A 309 3.46 30.17 -26.20
CA ASN A 309 4.79 30.25 -26.83
C ASN A 309 5.77 29.20 -26.28
N ASN A 310 5.47 28.57 -25.14
CA ASN A 310 6.32 27.51 -24.58
C ASN A 310 6.14 26.20 -25.37
N GLU A 311 7.17 25.34 -25.34
CA GLU A 311 7.07 23.97 -25.87
C GLU A 311 6.22 23.04 -25.00
N PHE A 312 5.95 23.44 -23.76
CA PHE A 312 5.19 22.66 -22.78
C PHE A 312 4.53 23.56 -21.73
N ILE A 313 3.44 23.07 -21.13
CA ILE A 313 2.74 23.67 -20.00
C ILE A 313 2.43 22.53 -19.01
N ALA A 314 2.63 22.71 -17.71
CA ALA A 314 2.44 21.65 -16.71
C ALA A 314 1.48 22.08 -15.58
N GLY A 315 0.82 21.11 -14.95
CA GLY A 315 -0.14 21.36 -13.88
C GLY A 315 -1.49 21.87 -14.40
N ALA A 316 -2.22 22.64 -13.57
CA ALA A 316 -3.56 23.11 -13.92
C ALA A 316 -3.65 23.86 -15.27
N PRO A 317 -2.75 24.80 -15.63
CA PRO A 317 -2.85 25.54 -16.90
C PRO A 317 -2.75 24.65 -18.16
N ALA A 318 -2.22 23.43 -18.04
CA ALA A 318 -2.20 22.47 -19.14
C ALA A 318 -3.62 22.02 -19.55
N LEU A 319 -4.55 21.98 -18.60
CA LEU A 319 -5.96 21.66 -18.85
C LEU A 319 -6.74 22.84 -19.42
N ASP A 320 -6.19 24.06 -19.38
CA ASP A 320 -6.85 25.27 -19.88
C ASP A 320 -6.45 25.61 -21.33
N ILE A 321 -5.57 24.81 -21.93
CA ILE A 321 -5.25 24.90 -23.36
C ILE A 321 -6.50 24.56 -24.19
N PRO A 322 -6.88 25.40 -25.18
CA PRO A 322 -8.04 25.19 -26.05
C PRO A 322 -7.78 24.12 -27.15
N ILE A 323 -7.32 22.92 -26.76
CA ILE A 323 -7.05 21.81 -27.69
C ILE A 323 -8.29 21.56 -28.56
N SER A 324 -8.10 21.74 -29.86
CA SER A 324 -9.14 21.84 -30.89
C SER A 324 -8.47 21.75 -32.27
N GLU A 325 -9.22 21.88 -33.37
CA GLU A 325 -8.65 21.88 -34.73
C GLU A 325 -7.58 22.97 -34.95
N SER A 326 -7.63 24.09 -34.22
CA SER A 326 -6.63 25.16 -34.27
C SER A 326 -5.43 24.95 -33.33
N PHE A 327 -5.49 23.93 -32.47
CA PHE A 327 -4.49 23.60 -31.44
C PHE A 327 -4.13 22.10 -31.48
N ASP A 328 -4.17 21.51 -32.67
CA ASP A 328 -3.97 20.09 -32.95
C ASP A 328 -2.56 19.58 -32.60
N GLU A 329 -1.59 20.50 -32.49
CA GLU A 329 -0.21 20.24 -32.07
C GLU A 329 -0.01 20.10 -30.55
N TRP A 330 -1.05 20.31 -29.74
CA TRP A 330 -0.99 20.17 -28.27
C TRP A 330 -1.58 18.84 -27.82
N HIS A 331 -0.83 18.12 -26.97
CA HIS A 331 -1.25 16.83 -26.44
C HIS A 331 -0.97 16.73 -24.94
N HIS A 332 -1.92 16.19 -24.18
CA HIS A 332 -1.72 15.88 -22.76
C HIS A 332 -0.95 14.58 -22.59
N ARG A 333 0.02 14.61 -21.66
CA ARG A 333 0.71 13.44 -21.13
C ARG A 333 0.53 13.37 -19.63
N PHE A 334 0.38 12.16 -19.13
CA PHE A 334 0.27 11.85 -17.71
C PHE A 334 1.56 11.10 -17.31
N PRO A 335 2.49 11.72 -16.56
CA PRO A 335 3.78 11.10 -16.25
C PRO A 335 3.68 9.92 -15.28
N ILE A 336 2.57 9.81 -14.55
CA ILE A 336 2.29 8.77 -13.56
C ILE A 336 1.01 8.04 -13.97
N VAL A 337 1.08 6.72 -14.14
CA VAL A 337 -0.06 5.86 -14.45
C VAL A 337 0.02 4.56 -13.65
N ASN A 338 -1.12 4.02 -13.21
CA ASN A 338 -1.21 2.76 -12.45
C ASN A 338 -0.22 2.65 -11.25
N GLY A 339 0.07 3.76 -10.57
CA GLY A 339 0.99 3.81 -9.42
C GLY A 339 2.48 3.80 -9.75
N THR A 340 2.87 3.91 -11.03
CA THR A 340 4.27 3.98 -11.48
C THR A 340 4.43 5.03 -12.58
N PHE A 341 5.61 5.16 -13.17
CA PHE A 341 5.82 6.06 -14.31
C PHE A 341 5.13 5.54 -15.58
N ASN A 342 4.72 6.47 -16.45
CA ASN A 342 4.19 6.13 -17.75
C ASN A 342 5.27 5.59 -18.70
N GLN A 343 5.19 4.28 -18.96
CA GLN A 343 6.08 3.50 -19.82
C GLN A 343 5.67 3.53 -21.31
N SER A 344 4.62 4.26 -21.68
CA SER A 344 4.04 4.32 -23.03
C SER A 344 5.00 4.92 -24.06
N THR A 345 5.39 4.11 -25.06
CA THR A 345 6.14 4.57 -26.25
C THR A 345 5.31 5.43 -27.21
N ALA A 346 3.98 5.53 -26.99
CA ALA A 346 3.13 6.47 -27.71
C ALA A 346 3.29 7.92 -27.17
N ASP A 347 3.62 8.06 -25.88
CA ASP A 347 3.72 9.35 -25.18
C ASP A 347 5.18 9.83 -25.04
N TYR A 348 6.09 8.88 -24.83
CA TYR A 348 7.49 9.11 -24.50
C TYR A 348 8.44 8.30 -25.39
N SER A 349 9.40 9.01 -25.99
CA SER A 349 10.39 8.45 -26.93
C SER A 349 11.66 7.98 -26.22
N SER A 350 11.87 8.42 -24.97
CA SER A 350 12.97 8.00 -24.10
C SER A 350 12.63 8.25 -22.62
N PRO A 351 13.35 7.62 -21.66
CA PRO A 351 13.19 7.92 -20.24
C PRO A 351 13.44 9.39 -19.89
N GLN A 352 14.35 10.07 -20.60
CA GLN A 352 14.68 11.47 -20.34
C GLN A 352 13.51 12.42 -20.67
N GLU A 353 12.66 12.07 -21.64
CA GLU A 353 11.46 12.85 -21.97
C GLU A 353 10.43 12.78 -20.83
N LEU A 354 10.22 11.58 -20.29
CA LEU A 354 9.41 11.31 -19.09
C LEU A 354 9.97 12.04 -17.85
N PHE A 355 11.28 11.91 -17.59
CA PHE A 355 11.94 12.55 -16.45
C PHE A 355 11.88 14.08 -16.51
N GLY A 356 11.96 14.64 -17.73
CA GLY A 356 11.71 16.05 -17.99
C GLY A 356 10.30 16.45 -17.57
N ASP A 357 9.26 15.73 -17.99
CA ASP A 357 7.87 16.00 -17.61
C ASP A 357 7.64 15.87 -16.09
N VAL A 358 8.19 14.84 -15.44
CA VAL A 358 8.12 14.65 -13.97
C VAL A 358 8.74 15.83 -13.23
N THR A 359 9.91 16.30 -13.69
CA THR A 359 10.61 17.46 -13.12
C THR A 359 9.81 18.75 -13.33
N ARG A 360 9.31 18.99 -14.55
CA ARG A 360 8.50 20.16 -14.92
C ARG A 360 7.20 20.23 -14.11
N LEU A 361 6.51 19.10 -13.97
CA LEU A 361 5.29 18.98 -13.17
C LEU A 361 5.57 19.26 -11.69
N THR A 362 6.68 18.76 -11.15
CA THR A 362 7.11 19.05 -9.77
C THR A 362 7.42 20.53 -9.58
N GLN A 363 8.13 21.17 -10.53
CA GLN A 363 8.44 22.61 -10.49
C GLN A 363 7.19 23.50 -10.63
N ALA A 364 6.23 23.12 -11.48
CA ALA A 364 4.93 23.80 -11.60
C ALA A 364 4.10 23.65 -10.32
N ALA A 365 4.20 22.50 -9.65
CA ALA A 365 3.53 22.28 -8.38
C ALA A 365 4.14 23.10 -7.23
N LEU A 366 5.47 23.25 -7.18
CA LEU A 366 6.16 24.08 -6.17
C LEU A 366 5.79 25.57 -6.28
N GLU A 367 5.57 26.05 -7.51
CA GLU A 367 5.11 27.42 -7.76
C GLU A 367 3.74 27.71 -7.13
N GLN A 368 2.82 26.74 -7.18
CA GLN A 368 1.47 26.87 -6.59
C GLN A 368 1.49 27.02 -5.06
N ILE A 369 2.55 26.56 -4.38
CA ILE A 369 2.75 26.74 -2.93
C ILE A 369 3.70 27.88 -2.58
N ASN A 370 3.99 28.78 -3.53
CA ASN A 370 4.91 29.92 -3.38
C ASN A 370 6.32 29.50 -2.90
N VAL A 371 6.80 28.34 -3.33
CA VAL A 371 8.20 27.91 -3.18
C VAL A 371 8.93 28.25 -4.47
N GLY A 372 10.00 29.03 -4.38
CA GLY A 372 10.72 29.50 -5.56
C GLY A 372 11.51 28.39 -6.25
N LYS A 373 11.71 28.55 -7.56
CA LYS A 373 12.35 27.58 -8.45
C LYS A 373 13.88 27.64 -8.45
N SER A 374 14.49 28.47 -7.60
CA SER A 374 15.95 28.64 -7.62
C SER A 374 16.64 27.44 -6.93
N PRO A 375 17.69 26.84 -7.52
CA PRO A 375 18.43 25.75 -6.88
C PRO A 375 18.97 26.12 -5.50
N GLN A 376 19.31 27.40 -5.27
CA GLN A 376 19.78 27.90 -3.97
C GLN A 376 18.68 27.89 -2.91
N GLU A 377 17.43 28.16 -3.26
CA GLU A 377 16.30 28.09 -2.32
C GLU A 377 15.93 26.62 -2.03
N LEU A 378 15.81 25.80 -3.07
CA LEU A 378 15.46 24.38 -2.95
C LEU A 378 16.53 23.58 -2.20
N ALA A 379 17.81 23.94 -2.34
CA ALA A 379 18.91 23.35 -1.56
C ALA A 379 18.81 23.61 -0.04
N ASN A 380 18.02 24.60 0.40
CA ASN A 380 17.73 24.86 1.81
C ASN A 380 16.46 24.15 2.32
N LEU A 381 15.77 23.39 1.47
CA LEU A 381 14.57 22.63 1.79
C LEU A 381 14.83 21.12 1.77
N LYS A 382 13.96 20.39 2.47
CA LYS A 382 13.85 18.94 2.44
C LYS A 382 12.60 18.53 1.66
N CYS A 383 12.61 17.41 0.96
CA CYS A 383 11.43 16.78 0.38
C CYS A 383 11.15 15.43 1.05
N LEU A 384 9.98 15.26 1.67
CA LEU A 384 9.47 13.97 2.10
C LEU A 384 8.55 13.43 1.00
N LEU A 385 9.03 12.43 0.28
CA LEU A 385 8.31 11.76 -0.79
C LEU A 385 7.44 10.63 -0.21
N VAL A 386 6.15 10.67 -0.49
CA VAL A 386 5.24 9.54 -0.27
C VAL A 386 5.37 8.57 -1.45
N ILE A 387 5.55 7.28 -1.16
CA ILE A 387 5.73 6.21 -2.17
C ILE A 387 4.69 5.09 -2.00
N PRO A 388 4.35 4.36 -3.06
CA PRO A 388 3.44 3.20 -2.97
C PRO A 388 3.94 2.14 -1.97
N ASP A 389 3.03 1.40 -1.36
CA ASP A 389 3.40 0.34 -0.38
C ASP A 389 4.12 -0.85 -1.05
N LEU A 390 3.64 -1.21 -2.24
CA LEU A 390 4.19 -2.22 -3.15
C LEU A 390 4.90 -1.49 -4.31
N TYR A 391 5.95 -0.76 -3.97
CA TYR A 391 6.69 0.12 -4.87
C TYR A 391 7.56 -0.65 -5.88
N ASP A 392 7.76 -0.05 -7.04
CA ASP A 392 8.88 -0.39 -7.92
C ASP A 392 10.14 0.38 -7.49
N LYS A 393 11.27 -0.31 -7.36
CA LYS A 393 12.53 0.30 -6.92
C LYS A 393 13.11 1.29 -7.92
N ALA A 394 13.03 1.00 -9.22
CA ALA A 394 13.47 1.96 -10.24
C ALA A 394 12.59 3.23 -10.24
N TYR A 395 11.29 3.13 -9.93
CA TYR A 395 10.42 4.28 -9.71
C TYR A 395 10.88 5.14 -8.51
N VAL A 396 11.11 4.53 -7.34
CA VAL A 396 11.53 5.24 -6.13
C VAL A 396 12.93 5.87 -6.29
N GLU A 397 13.87 5.13 -6.87
CA GLU A 397 15.25 5.57 -7.05
C GLU A 397 15.35 6.74 -8.04
N THR A 398 14.61 6.66 -9.14
CA THR A 398 14.49 7.77 -10.10
C THR A 398 13.87 9.01 -9.44
N TRP A 399 12.82 8.87 -8.64
CA TRP A 399 12.25 10.01 -7.91
C TRP A 399 13.26 10.67 -6.96
N CYS A 400 14.00 9.87 -6.19
CA CYS A 400 15.05 10.39 -5.31
C CYS A 400 16.13 11.14 -6.09
N ASP A 401 16.59 10.60 -7.23
CA ASP A 401 17.58 11.24 -8.10
C ASP A 401 17.06 12.56 -8.69
N LEU A 402 15.84 12.56 -9.24
CA LEU A 402 15.22 13.77 -9.80
C LEU A 402 15.02 14.84 -8.73
N LEU A 403 14.59 14.48 -7.51
CA LEU A 403 14.39 15.43 -6.42
C LEU A 403 15.71 16.05 -5.93
N LEU A 404 16.78 15.25 -5.81
CA LEU A 404 18.10 15.73 -5.36
C LEU A 404 18.84 16.52 -6.45
N HIS A 405 18.85 16.05 -7.70
CA HIS A 405 19.69 16.60 -8.76
C HIS A 405 18.96 17.52 -9.74
N SER A 406 17.72 17.19 -10.14
CA SER A 406 16.99 17.95 -11.17
C SER A 406 16.07 19.03 -10.59
N VAL A 407 15.48 18.78 -9.42
CA VAL A 407 14.71 19.76 -8.63
C VAL A 407 15.62 20.45 -7.58
N CYS A 408 16.78 19.89 -7.27
CA CYS A 408 17.78 20.47 -6.38
C CYS A 408 17.34 20.63 -4.91
N PHE A 409 16.52 19.73 -4.37
CA PHE A 409 16.29 19.67 -2.93
C PHE A 409 17.57 19.32 -2.17
N GLY A 410 17.81 20.01 -1.05
CA GLY A 410 19.00 19.75 -0.23
C GLY A 410 19.00 18.38 0.45
N LYS A 411 17.80 17.86 0.74
CA LYS A 411 17.58 16.53 1.32
C LYS A 411 16.30 15.88 0.80
N VAL A 412 16.30 14.55 0.68
CA VAL A 412 15.11 13.74 0.39
C VAL A 412 14.94 12.67 1.47
N GLY A 413 13.70 12.33 1.81
CA GLY A 413 13.34 11.17 2.62
C GLY A 413 12.09 10.51 2.05
N ILE A 414 11.84 9.24 2.39
CA ILE A 414 10.69 8.49 1.86
C ILE A 414 9.79 7.93 2.97
N ILE A 415 8.49 7.81 2.68
CA ILE A 415 7.48 7.17 3.53
C ILE A 415 6.45 6.42 2.67
N GLN A 416 6.02 5.23 3.10
CA GLN A 416 4.99 4.46 2.39
C GLN A 416 3.58 5.03 2.63
N GLU A 417 2.72 4.96 1.62
CA GLU A 417 1.33 5.47 1.62
C GLU A 417 0.52 5.01 2.83
N ALA A 418 0.44 3.71 3.12
CA ALA A 418 -0.37 3.23 4.24
C ALA A 418 0.17 3.68 5.61
N VAL A 419 1.49 3.71 5.78
CA VAL A 419 2.12 4.23 7.01
C VAL A 419 1.78 5.71 7.18
N ALA A 420 1.90 6.50 6.11
CA ALA A 420 1.49 7.90 6.11
C ALA A 420 0.00 8.05 6.44
N ALA A 421 -0.91 7.28 5.83
CA ALA A 421 -2.34 7.31 6.14
C ALA A 421 -2.62 7.04 7.64
N THR A 422 -1.95 6.06 8.25
CA THR A 422 -2.10 5.79 9.70
C THR A 422 -1.61 6.93 10.58
N PHE A 423 -0.54 7.63 10.20
CA PHE A 423 -0.10 8.85 10.89
C PHE A 423 -1.13 9.97 10.82
N GLY A 424 -1.83 10.10 9.69
CA GLY A 424 -2.91 11.09 9.51
C GLY A 424 -4.15 10.75 10.34
N ALA A 425 -4.46 9.46 10.46
CA ALA A 425 -5.62 8.94 11.20
C ALA A 425 -5.40 8.78 12.71
N THR A 426 -4.19 9.02 13.24
CA THR A 426 -3.79 8.64 14.62
C THR A 426 -3.99 7.15 14.94
N ALA A 427 -3.93 6.29 13.94
CA ALA A 427 -4.09 4.85 14.10
C ALA A 427 -2.74 4.17 14.33
N SER A 428 -2.60 3.38 15.39
CA SER A 428 -1.39 2.56 15.63
C SER A 428 -1.43 1.21 14.91
N SER A 429 -2.62 0.75 14.51
CA SER A 429 -2.86 -0.51 13.80
C SER A 429 -4.13 -0.36 12.97
N ALA A 430 -4.06 -0.60 11.65
CA ALA A 430 -5.19 -0.45 10.73
C ALA A 430 -4.96 -1.22 9.42
N CYS A 431 -6.05 -1.66 8.77
CA CYS A 431 -6.00 -2.03 7.36
C CYS A 431 -6.33 -0.79 6.53
N VAL A 432 -5.33 -0.22 5.85
CA VAL A 432 -5.52 0.94 4.99
C VAL A 432 -6.01 0.49 3.62
N VAL A 433 -7.01 1.19 3.08
CA VAL A 433 -7.59 0.99 1.76
C VAL A 433 -7.57 2.33 1.03
N ASP A 434 -6.57 2.58 0.19
CA ASP A 434 -6.48 3.80 -0.64
C ASP A 434 -7.11 3.52 -2.01
N VAL A 435 -8.29 4.08 -2.26
CA VAL A 435 -8.93 4.01 -3.57
C VAL A 435 -8.54 5.25 -4.37
N GLY A 436 -7.52 5.10 -5.20
CA GLY A 436 -7.01 6.14 -6.08
C GLY A 436 -7.84 6.33 -7.35
N SER A 437 -7.24 6.98 -8.35
CA SER A 437 -7.87 7.19 -9.66
C SER A 437 -7.72 5.95 -10.55
N GLU A 438 -6.50 5.44 -10.74
CA GLU A 438 -6.26 4.29 -11.62
C GLU A 438 -6.06 2.98 -10.88
N MET A 439 -5.58 3.03 -9.64
CA MET A 439 -5.33 1.86 -8.80
C MET A 439 -6.02 1.97 -7.44
N THR A 440 -6.11 0.84 -6.75
CA THR A 440 -6.52 0.73 -5.35
C THR A 440 -5.45 -0.06 -4.60
N THR A 441 -4.94 0.45 -3.48
CA THR A 441 -3.98 -0.26 -2.63
C THR A 441 -4.59 -0.65 -1.29
N ILE A 442 -4.17 -1.82 -0.78
CA ILE A 442 -4.61 -2.36 0.51
C ILE A 442 -3.39 -2.86 1.26
N SER A 443 -3.17 -2.35 2.47
CA SER A 443 -2.02 -2.71 3.31
C SER A 443 -2.39 -2.70 4.78
N CYS A 444 -2.00 -3.74 5.51
CA CYS A 444 -2.14 -3.78 6.96
C CYS A 444 -0.92 -3.16 7.63
N VAL A 445 -1.14 -2.10 8.41
CA VAL A 445 -0.12 -1.44 9.23
C VAL A 445 -0.30 -1.87 10.68
N ASP A 446 0.81 -2.17 11.35
CA ASP A 446 0.85 -2.44 12.79
C ASP A 446 2.10 -1.80 13.41
N GLU A 447 1.91 -1.05 14.49
CA GLU A 447 2.95 -0.29 15.21
C GLU A 447 3.81 0.62 14.29
N GLY A 448 3.23 1.18 13.22
CA GLY A 448 3.92 2.08 12.29
C GLY A 448 4.77 1.40 11.21
N MET A 449 4.64 0.08 11.02
CA MET A 449 5.20 -0.67 9.89
C MET A 449 4.11 -1.39 9.10
N ILE A 450 4.33 -1.58 7.80
CA ILE A 450 3.49 -2.45 6.98
C ILE A 450 3.84 -3.92 7.25
N ILE A 451 2.83 -4.77 7.40
CA ILE A 451 2.99 -6.22 7.39
C ILE A 451 3.19 -6.64 5.93
N ASN A 452 4.43 -6.94 5.53
CA ASN A 452 4.84 -7.09 4.12
C ASN A 452 3.91 -7.95 3.25
N ASP A 453 3.49 -9.11 3.76
CA ASP A 453 2.64 -10.08 3.03
C ASP A 453 1.16 -9.69 2.94
N SER A 454 0.75 -8.57 3.53
CA SER A 454 -0.61 -8.03 3.43
C SER A 454 -0.81 -7.08 2.26
N ARG A 455 0.27 -6.59 1.63
CA ARG A 455 0.23 -5.55 0.59
C ARG A 455 -0.45 -6.05 -0.67
N ILE A 456 -1.38 -5.28 -1.21
CA ILE A 456 -2.06 -5.55 -2.47
C ILE A 456 -2.13 -4.25 -3.27
N ARG A 457 -1.87 -4.34 -4.57
CA ARG A 457 -2.29 -3.35 -5.56
C ARG A 457 -3.34 -3.99 -6.47
N LEU A 458 -4.44 -3.28 -6.71
CA LEU A 458 -5.49 -3.64 -7.65
C LEU A 458 -5.50 -2.59 -8.76
N ASP A 459 -5.64 -3.02 -9.99
CA ASP A 459 -5.45 -2.19 -11.19
C ASP A 459 -6.73 -1.47 -11.64
N TYR A 460 -7.55 -1.06 -10.67
CA TYR A 460 -8.75 -0.25 -10.88
C TYR A 460 -8.96 0.81 -9.79
N GLY A 461 -9.81 1.80 -10.08
CA GLY A 461 -10.06 2.96 -9.21
C GLY A 461 -11.08 3.92 -9.81
N GLY A 462 -11.11 5.16 -9.32
CA GLY A 462 -12.08 6.20 -9.70
C GLY A 462 -12.21 6.49 -11.20
N LYS A 463 -11.13 6.39 -11.99
CA LYS A 463 -11.11 6.53 -13.45
C LYS A 463 -12.04 5.54 -14.13
N HIS A 464 -11.93 4.27 -13.74
CA HIS A 464 -12.69 3.16 -14.29
C HIS A 464 -14.18 3.24 -13.91
N VAL A 465 -14.49 3.82 -12.73
CA VAL A 465 -15.85 4.20 -12.34
C VAL A 465 -16.40 5.31 -13.24
N THR A 466 -15.62 6.36 -13.56
CA THR A 466 -16.02 7.44 -14.48
C THR A 466 -16.31 6.91 -15.89
N GLU A 467 -15.43 6.06 -16.42
CA GLU A 467 -15.61 5.42 -17.73
C GLU A 467 -16.88 4.54 -17.75
N THR A 468 -17.11 3.75 -16.70
CA THR A 468 -18.28 2.86 -16.59
C THR A 468 -19.57 3.65 -16.43
N LEU A 469 -19.57 4.72 -15.62
CA LEU A 469 -20.71 5.63 -15.51
C LEU A 469 -21.03 6.26 -16.87
N THR A 470 -20.02 6.69 -17.62
CA THR A 470 -20.20 7.25 -18.97
C THR A 470 -20.79 6.22 -19.92
N LYS A 471 -20.32 4.97 -19.91
CA LYS A 471 -20.91 3.86 -20.69
C LYS A 471 -22.40 3.69 -20.35
N LEU A 472 -22.73 3.56 -19.06
CA LEU A 472 -24.11 3.36 -18.59
C LEU A 472 -25.03 4.54 -18.95
N LEU A 473 -24.59 5.78 -18.76
CA LEU A 473 -25.34 6.98 -19.13
C LEU A 473 -25.61 7.04 -20.65
N LEU A 474 -24.62 6.71 -21.49
CA LEU A 474 -24.79 6.71 -22.94
C LEU A 474 -25.87 5.72 -23.40
N GLN A 475 -25.94 4.53 -22.79
CA GLN A 475 -27.01 3.56 -23.03
C GLN A 475 -28.39 4.05 -22.57
N GLN A 476 -28.43 4.96 -21.58
CA GLN A 476 -29.65 5.66 -21.13
C GLN A 476 -29.90 6.95 -21.90
N LYS A 477 -29.41 7.01 -23.15
CA LYS A 477 -29.63 8.12 -24.09
C LYS A 477 -29.16 9.47 -23.58
N PHE A 478 -28.09 9.49 -22.76
CA PHE A 478 -27.49 10.72 -22.20
C PHE A 478 -27.43 11.85 -23.25
N PRO A 479 -27.96 13.05 -22.96
CA PRO A 479 -28.20 14.06 -24.00
C PRO A 479 -26.96 14.50 -24.79
N TYR A 480 -25.78 14.41 -24.17
CA TYR A 480 -24.50 14.67 -24.80
C TYR A 480 -23.89 13.36 -25.36
N GLN A 481 -24.51 12.84 -26.43
CA GLN A 481 -24.12 11.57 -27.07
C GLN A 481 -22.71 11.58 -27.68
N ASP A 482 -22.21 12.75 -28.10
CA ASP A 482 -20.92 12.89 -28.78
C ASP A 482 -19.70 13.04 -27.85
N ILE A 483 -19.92 13.02 -26.52
CA ILE A 483 -18.89 13.09 -25.46
C ILE A 483 -17.72 12.14 -25.72
N ASP A 484 -16.49 12.62 -25.56
CA ASP A 484 -15.27 11.84 -25.79
C ASP A 484 -14.30 11.97 -24.60
N LEU A 485 -14.12 10.87 -23.87
CA LEU A 485 -13.22 10.80 -22.71
C LEU A 485 -11.72 10.91 -23.06
N SER A 486 -11.34 10.89 -24.35
CA SER A 486 -9.97 11.25 -24.74
C SER A 486 -9.68 12.75 -24.61
N SER A 487 -10.72 13.58 -24.53
CA SER A 487 -10.64 15.04 -24.38
C SER A 487 -10.51 15.44 -22.90
N PHE A 488 -9.27 15.40 -22.39
CA PHE A 488 -8.97 15.59 -20.97
C PHE A 488 -9.21 17.02 -20.44
N ASN A 489 -9.24 18.03 -21.31
CA ASN A 489 -9.50 19.42 -20.94
C ASN A 489 -11.00 19.75 -20.72
N ASP A 490 -11.94 18.95 -21.24
CA ASP A 490 -13.38 19.22 -21.11
C ASP A 490 -14.24 17.99 -20.76
N ASP A 491 -14.40 17.04 -21.69
CA ASP A 491 -15.34 15.92 -21.56
C ASP A 491 -14.97 14.97 -20.44
N TRP A 492 -13.66 14.73 -20.24
CA TRP A 492 -13.17 14.01 -19.06
C TRP A 492 -13.56 14.72 -17.76
N GLN A 493 -13.36 16.04 -17.69
CA GLN A 493 -13.66 16.84 -16.50
C GLN A 493 -15.17 16.84 -16.19
N LEU A 494 -16.00 16.88 -17.23
CA LEU A 494 -17.45 16.76 -17.13
C LEU A 494 -17.86 15.39 -16.60
N ALA A 495 -17.32 14.29 -17.13
CA ALA A 495 -17.63 12.94 -16.68
C ALA A 495 -17.17 12.70 -15.23
N GLU A 496 -15.98 13.19 -14.87
CA GLU A 496 -15.41 13.12 -13.52
C GLU A 496 -16.26 13.92 -12.52
N ALA A 497 -16.77 15.09 -12.91
CA ALA A 497 -17.69 15.89 -12.13
C ALA A 497 -19.05 15.19 -11.92
N ILE A 498 -19.65 14.64 -12.99
CA ILE A 498 -20.90 13.86 -12.93
C ILE A 498 -20.77 12.67 -11.96
N LYS A 499 -19.65 11.93 -12.00
CA LYS A 499 -19.35 10.87 -11.02
C LYS A 499 -19.32 11.44 -9.60
N HIS A 500 -18.58 12.52 -9.38
CA HIS A 500 -18.35 13.10 -8.05
C HIS A 500 -19.54 13.84 -7.44
N GLU A 501 -20.53 14.23 -8.24
CA GLU A 501 -21.73 14.93 -7.78
C GLU A 501 -22.93 13.99 -7.56
N TYR A 502 -23.06 12.93 -8.37
CA TYR A 502 -24.24 12.06 -8.36
C TYR A 502 -23.97 10.62 -7.95
N GLY A 503 -22.72 10.16 -7.94
CA GLY A 503 -22.34 8.81 -7.57
C GLY A 503 -22.59 8.52 -6.08
N THR A 504 -23.28 7.42 -5.76
CA THR A 504 -23.69 7.12 -4.38
C THR A 504 -23.85 5.62 -4.12
N PHE A 505 -23.65 5.19 -2.87
CA PHE A 505 -24.10 3.88 -2.38
C PHE A 505 -25.28 3.97 -1.41
N ASN A 506 -25.84 5.17 -1.18
CA ASN A 506 -27.03 5.35 -0.36
C ASN A 506 -28.29 4.86 -1.09
N ASP A 507 -28.76 3.66 -0.73
CA ASP A 507 -29.97 3.03 -1.26
C ASP A 507 -31.27 3.83 -1.01
N ALA A 508 -31.23 4.84 -0.13
CA ALA A 508 -32.35 5.77 0.07
C ALA A 508 -32.56 6.73 -1.10
N ASP A 509 -31.48 7.13 -1.78
CA ASP A 509 -31.50 8.23 -2.76
C ASP A 509 -31.79 7.72 -4.20
N ILE A 510 -31.78 6.40 -4.39
CA ILE A 510 -31.95 5.73 -5.68
C ILE A 510 -33.41 5.83 -6.18
N ALA A 511 -33.69 6.93 -6.85
CA ALA A 511 -34.92 7.21 -7.59
C ALA A 511 -34.56 7.79 -8.97
N VAL A 512 -35.56 7.99 -9.84
CA VAL A 512 -35.34 8.70 -11.10
C VAL A 512 -35.21 10.19 -10.79
N GLN A 513 -33.96 10.67 -10.74
CA GLN A 513 -33.62 12.06 -10.42
C GLN A 513 -33.42 12.89 -11.69
N LEU A 514 -33.64 14.20 -11.59
CA LEU A 514 -33.41 15.18 -12.66
C LEU A 514 -32.29 16.11 -12.24
N TYR A 515 -31.24 16.19 -13.05
CA TYR A 515 -30.06 17.02 -12.84
C TYR A 515 -29.74 17.86 -14.08
N ASP A 516 -28.76 18.75 -13.96
CA ASP A 516 -28.25 19.55 -15.07
C ASP A 516 -26.73 19.54 -15.15
N PHE A 517 -26.19 19.75 -16.35
CA PHE A 517 -24.76 19.89 -16.58
C PHE A 517 -24.47 20.92 -17.68
N TYR A 518 -23.22 21.37 -17.75
CA TYR A 518 -22.76 22.42 -18.65
C TYR A 518 -21.69 21.87 -19.59
N LYS A 519 -22.02 21.77 -20.87
CA LYS A 519 -21.06 21.41 -21.93
C LYS A 519 -20.28 22.66 -22.32
N LYS A 520 -19.00 22.68 -21.96
CA LYS A 520 -18.06 23.77 -22.22
C LYS A 520 -17.01 23.28 -23.21
N LYS A 521 -16.93 23.90 -24.39
CA LYS A 521 -15.95 23.56 -25.42
C LYS A 521 -15.16 24.81 -25.83
N PRO A 522 -13.86 24.68 -26.19
CA PRO A 522 -13.08 25.82 -26.67
C PRO A 522 -13.75 26.57 -27.81
N GLY A 523 -13.77 27.89 -27.76
CA GLY A 523 -14.33 28.76 -28.81
C GLY A 523 -15.84 28.63 -29.06
N LYS A 524 -16.59 27.89 -28.22
CA LYS A 524 -18.03 27.67 -28.36
C LYS A 524 -18.78 28.24 -27.16
N GLN A 525 -20.04 28.63 -27.39
CA GLN A 525 -20.92 29.05 -26.31
C GLN A 525 -21.26 27.85 -25.41
N THR A 526 -21.24 28.06 -24.08
CA THR A 526 -21.61 27.03 -23.11
C THR A 526 -23.07 26.63 -23.28
N GLU A 527 -23.33 25.33 -23.31
CA GLU A 527 -24.67 24.74 -23.41
C GLU A 527 -25.06 24.10 -22.09
N LYS A 528 -26.19 24.50 -21.49
CA LYS A 528 -26.81 23.81 -20.37
C LYS A 528 -27.67 22.66 -20.89
N TYR A 529 -27.55 21.50 -20.26
CA TYR A 529 -28.39 20.33 -20.54
C TYR A 529 -29.11 19.89 -19.28
N LEU A 530 -30.36 19.47 -19.41
CA LEU A 530 -31.06 18.68 -18.39
C LEU A 530 -30.90 17.19 -18.70
N PHE A 531 -30.79 16.33 -17.69
CA PHE A 531 -30.79 14.89 -17.86
C PHE A 531 -31.34 14.17 -16.63
N LYS A 532 -31.83 12.95 -16.84
CA LYS A 532 -32.26 12.04 -15.78
C LYS A 532 -31.31 10.87 -15.63
N VAL A 533 -31.09 10.49 -14.38
CA VAL A 533 -30.37 9.28 -13.96
C VAL A 533 -31.27 8.43 -13.06
N TYR A 534 -30.93 7.16 -12.94
CA TYR A 534 -31.62 6.21 -12.07
C TYR A 534 -30.64 5.34 -11.27
N ASP A 535 -30.26 4.16 -11.77
CA ASP A 535 -29.42 3.20 -11.05
C ASP A 535 -27.95 3.24 -11.50
N GLU A 536 -27.62 3.97 -12.58
CA GLU A 536 -26.28 4.09 -13.15
C GLU A 536 -25.27 4.64 -12.12
N VAL A 537 -25.72 5.58 -11.29
CA VAL A 537 -24.95 6.24 -10.23
C VAL A 537 -24.51 5.31 -9.09
N MET A 538 -25.16 4.15 -8.94
CA MET A 538 -24.78 3.10 -7.99
C MET A 538 -24.17 1.88 -8.70
N LEU A 539 -24.62 1.55 -9.91
CA LEU A 539 -24.08 0.44 -10.70
C LEU A 539 -22.63 0.67 -11.13
N ALA A 540 -22.24 1.90 -11.49
CA ALA A 540 -20.87 2.23 -11.85
C ALA A 540 -19.87 2.02 -10.69
N PRO A 541 -20.07 2.57 -9.48
CA PRO A 541 -19.15 2.36 -8.36
C PRO A 541 -19.27 0.95 -7.75
N LEU A 542 -20.39 0.23 -7.92
CA LEU A 542 -20.46 -1.21 -7.61
C LEU A 542 -19.45 -2.05 -8.43
N GLY A 543 -18.87 -1.50 -9.51
CA GLY A 543 -17.76 -2.10 -10.22
C GLY A 543 -16.55 -2.41 -9.32
N LEU A 544 -16.32 -1.70 -8.21
CA LEU A 544 -15.25 -2.04 -7.26
C LEU A 544 -15.41 -3.45 -6.64
N PHE A 545 -16.63 -3.98 -6.68
CA PHE A 545 -17.00 -5.31 -6.18
C PHE A 545 -17.28 -6.33 -7.29
N TYR A 546 -17.24 -5.86 -8.55
CA TYR A 546 -17.43 -6.63 -9.79
C TYR A 546 -16.49 -6.12 -10.90
N PRO A 547 -15.17 -6.08 -10.66
CA PRO A 547 -14.23 -5.22 -11.40
C PRO A 547 -14.00 -5.61 -12.86
N ASP A 548 -14.42 -6.81 -13.29
CA ASP A 548 -14.48 -7.15 -14.73
C ASP A 548 -15.35 -6.15 -15.53
N ILE A 549 -16.37 -5.51 -14.93
CA ILE A 549 -17.23 -4.52 -15.62
C ILE A 549 -16.45 -3.30 -16.15
N PHE A 550 -15.30 -3.01 -15.55
CA PHE A 550 -14.42 -1.94 -16.02
C PHE A 550 -13.83 -2.24 -17.42
N GLY A 551 -13.70 -3.53 -17.78
CA GLY A 551 -13.16 -3.96 -19.07
C GLY A 551 -11.66 -3.71 -19.21
N ILE A 552 -10.92 -3.76 -18.09
CA ILE A 552 -9.48 -3.56 -18.06
C ILE A 552 -8.78 -4.76 -18.73
N PRO A 553 -7.86 -4.53 -19.70
CA PRO A 553 -7.11 -5.61 -20.33
C PRO A 553 -6.31 -6.43 -19.31
N LYS A 554 -6.30 -7.75 -19.47
CA LYS A 554 -5.56 -8.70 -18.62
C LYS A 554 -4.18 -9.02 -19.18
N GLU A 555 -3.74 -8.30 -20.20
CA GLU A 555 -2.41 -8.43 -20.81
C GLU A 555 -1.32 -7.83 -19.90
N HIS A 556 -0.15 -8.47 -19.89
CA HIS A 556 1.09 -7.98 -19.27
C HIS A 556 1.47 -6.63 -19.88
N ARG A 557 1.64 -5.59 -19.05
CA ARG A 557 2.01 -4.25 -19.51
C ARG A 557 3.48 -4.17 -19.90
N GLU A 558 3.79 -3.68 -21.09
CA GLU A 558 5.17 -3.49 -21.52
C GLU A 558 5.90 -2.43 -20.68
N ARG A 559 7.22 -2.61 -20.48
CA ARG A 559 8.10 -1.67 -19.74
C ARG A 559 9.33 -1.25 -20.57
N PRO A 560 9.15 -0.58 -21.73
CA PRO A 560 10.24 -0.28 -22.65
C PRO A 560 11.17 0.87 -22.21
N LEU A 561 10.80 1.68 -21.21
CA LEU A 561 11.58 2.86 -20.81
C LEU A 561 12.44 2.61 -19.57
N LEU A 562 11.84 2.18 -18.46
CA LEU A 562 12.56 1.84 -17.23
C LEU A 562 12.53 0.31 -16.99
N PRO A 563 13.70 -0.36 -16.97
CA PRO A 563 13.77 -1.78 -16.63
C PRO A 563 13.33 -2.04 -15.19
N GLU A 564 13.12 -3.32 -14.86
CA GLU A 564 12.96 -3.75 -13.47
C GLU A 564 14.28 -3.61 -12.69
N SER A 565 14.19 -3.48 -11.37
CA SER A 565 15.35 -3.46 -10.48
C SER A 565 15.75 -4.88 -10.06
N PHE A 566 17.05 -5.13 -10.06
CA PHE A 566 17.65 -6.43 -9.77
C PHE A 566 18.68 -6.28 -8.63
N ASP A 567 18.78 -7.31 -7.79
CA ASP A 567 19.86 -7.39 -6.82
C ASP A 567 21.21 -7.59 -7.52
N GLN A 568 22.18 -6.74 -7.18
CA GLN A 568 23.46 -6.65 -7.88
C GLN A 568 24.38 -7.85 -7.64
N TYR A 569 24.07 -8.71 -6.66
CA TYR A 569 24.88 -9.88 -6.31
C TYR A 569 24.32 -11.18 -6.88
N THR A 570 22.99 -11.30 -6.95
CA THR A 570 22.27 -12.51 -7.38
C THR A 570 21.72 -12.41 -8.80
N GLY A 571 21.48 -11.20 -9.31
CA GLY A 571 20.86 -10.98 -10.61
C GLY A 571 19.36 -11.28 -10.65
N GLU A 572 18.71 -11.42 -9.48
CA GLU A 572 17.26 -11.66 -9.36
C GLU A 572 16.49 -10.35 -9.13
N PRO A 573 15.23 -10.23 -9.61
CA PRO A 573 14.35 -9.10 -9.31
C PRO A 573 14.25 -8.85 -7.79
N ASN A 574 14.41 -7.61 -7.37
CA ASN A 574 14.51 -7.25 -5.94
C ASN A 574 13.42 -6.26 -5.46
N ASN A 575 12.37 -6.09 -6.27
CA ASN A 575 11.15 -5.39 -5.89
C ASN A 575 10.46 -6.09 -4.69
N PRO A 576 9.64 -5.39 -3.88
CA PRO A 576 9.04 -5.97 -2.69
C PRO A 576 7.98 -7.03 -3.02
N TYR A 577 8.10 -8.22 -2.43
CA TYR A 577 7.11 -9.30 -2.52
C TYR A 577 5.92 -9.11 -1.56
N SER A 578 4.78 -9.72 -1.90
CA SER A 578 3.64 -9.88 -0.99
C SER A 578 2.83 -11.13 -1.31
N LYS A 579 2.65 -12.02 -0.33
CA LYS A 579 1.85 -13.24 -0.48
C LYS A 579 0.38 -12.95 -0.82
N ALA A 580 -0.23 -11.92 -0.24
CA ALA A 580 -1.61 -11.53 -0.56
C ALA A 580 -1.78 -11.14 -2.03
N HIS A 581 -0.83 -10.39 -2.60
CA HIS A 581 -0.88 -10.01 -4.01
C HIS A 581 -0.69 -11.20 -4.94
N GLU A 582 0.27 -12.09 -4.64
CA GLU A 582 0.49 -13.35 -5.38
C GLU A 582 -0.78 -14.22 -5.39
N ASN A 583 -1.44 -14.40 -4.24
CA ASN A 583 -2.67 -15.19 -4.14
C ASN A 583 -3.79 -14.62 -5.02
N LEU A 584 -3.96 -13.30 -5.08
CA LEU A 584 -4.97 -12.68 -5.96
C LEU A 584 -4.60 -12.75 -7.44
N GLN A 585 -3.33 -12.56 -7.78
CA GLN A 585 -2.83 -12.70 -9.15
C GLN A 585 -3.03 -14.13 -9.68
N ALA A 586 -2.86 -15.13 -8.81
CA ALA A 586 -3.11 -16.53 -9.13
C ALA A 586 -4.59 -16.95 -9.06
N GLY A 587 -5.51 -16.05 -8.67
CA GLY A 587 -6.94 -16.37 -8.51
C GLY A 587 -7.29 -17.24 -7.30
N HIS A 588 -6.38 -17.35 -6.31
CA HIS A 588 -6.47 -18.22 -5.14
C HIS A 588 -6.85 -17.47 -3.85
N ALA A 589 -7.86 -16.59 -3.93
CA ALA A 589 -8.33 -15.80 -2.80
C ALA A 589 -8.96 -16.69 -1.70
N TYR A 590 -8.68 -16.40 -0.43
CA TYR A 590 -9.26 -17.14 0.72
C TYR A 590 -10.79 -17.13 0.75
N SER A 591 -11.41 -16.07 0.24
CA SER A 591 -12.87 -15.88 0.22
C SER A 591 -13.61 -16.85 -0.73
N ASP A 592 -12.89 -17.51 -1.63
CA ASP A 592 -13.46 -18.45 -2.62
C ASP A 592 -13.15 -19.93 -2.30
N MET A 593 -12.49 -20.20 -1.17
CA MET A 593 -12.14 -21.55 -0.73
C MET A 593 -13.28 -22.23 0.02
N THR A 594 -13.30 -23.57 -0.02
CA THR A 594 -14.15 -24.35 0.90
C THR A 594 -13.61 -24.24 2.33
N ASP A 595 -14.50 -24.38 3.31
CA ASP A 595 -14.17 -24.40 4.74
C ASP A 595 -12.96 -25.30 5.08
N GLU A 596 -12.94 -26.52 4.54
CA GLU A 596 -11.85 -27.48 4.73
C GLU A 596 -10.53 -27.03 4.08
N ALA A 597 -10.57 -26.64 2.81
CA ALA A 597 -9.36 -26.20 2.09
C ALA A 597 -8.75 -24.94 2.72
N LEU A 598 -9.59 -24.00 3.17
CA LEU A 598 -9.21 -22.83 3.92
C LEU A 598 -8.47 -23.22 5.21
N LEU A 599 -9.09 -24.05 6.05
CA LEU A 599 -8.52 -24.45 7.34
C LEU A 599 -7.18 -25.18 7.18
N VAL A 600 -7.05 -26.05 6.17
CA VAL A 600 -5.79 -26.73 5.84
C VAL A 600 -4.72 -25.72 5.40
N LYS A 601 -5.02 -24.86 4.40
CA LYS A 601 -4.07 -23.84 3.91
C LYS A 601 -3.59 -22.91 5.03
N LEU A 602 -4.51 -22.41 5.87
CA LEU A 602 -4.17 -21.55 7.01
C LEU A 602 -3.29 -22.26 8.05
N ALA A 603 -3.54 -23.54 8.33
CA ALA A 603 -2.72 -24.32 9.26
C ALA A 603 -1.30 -24.56 8.71
N GLU A 604 -1.18 -24.78 7.40
CA GLU A 604 0.10 -24.97 6.70
C GLU A 604 0.93 -23.70 6.62
N GLU A 605 0.35 -22.59 6.14
CA GLU A 605 1.08 -21.32 6.02
C GLU A 605 1.52 -20.80 7.41
N LYS A 606 0.69 -20.97 8.45
CA LYS A 606 1.06 -20.63 9.83
C LYS A 606 2.14 -21.53 10.42
N ALA A 607 2.24 -22.79 10.00
CA ALA A 607 3.34 -23.66 10.37
C ALA A 607 4.65 -23.24 9.67
N ASN A 608 4.57 -22.90 8.38
CA ASN A 608 5.70 -22.42 7.58
C ASN A 608 6.25 -21.08 8.09
N SER A 609 5.36 -20.13 8.41
CA SER A 609 5.68 -18.82 9.01
C SER A 609 6.52 -18.98 10.29
N LYS A 610 6.11 -19.87 11.21
CA LYS A 610 6.87 -20.15 12.46
C LYS A 610 8.27 -20.74 12.24
N GLN A 611 8.49 -21.45 11.12
CA GLN A 611 9.80 -22.02 10.79
C GLN A 611 10.76 -20.98 10.20
N ALA A 612 10.26 -19.87 9.65
CA ALA A 612 11.04 -18.77 9.06
C ALA A 612 11.74 -17.85 10.09
N SER A 613 12.15 -18.39 11.25
CA SER A 613 12.74 -17.63 12.37
C SER A 613 14.18 -17.13 12.13
N ALA A 614 14.73 -17.35 10.94
CA ALA A 614 15.89 -16.64 10.41
C ALA A 614 15.43 -15.82 9.19
N PRO A 615 15.91 -14.58 9.00
CA PRO A 615 15.68 -13.86 7.74
C PRO A 615 16.34 -14.67 6.63
N LYS A 616 15.53 -15.40 5.85
CA LYS A 616 15.98 -15.98 4.59
C LYS A 616 16.45 -14.82 3.71
N ALA A 617 17.53 -15.04 2.95
CA ALA A 617 17.81 -14.17 1.82
C ALA A 617 16.55 -14.11 0.93
N LEU A 618 16.29 -12.97 0.29
CA LEU A 618 15.02 -12.67 -0.40
C LEU A 618 14.64 -13.69 -1.51
N ASN A 619 15.56 -14.55 -1.93
CA ASN A 619 15.51 -15.31 -3.16
C ASN A 619 15.08 -16.77 -2.95
N THR A 620 13.82 -17.00 -2.55
CA THR A 620 13.11 -18.30 -2.79
C THR A 620 11.60 -18.25 -2.59
N GLN A 621 10.98 -17.06 -2.54
CA GLN A 621 9.53 -16.88 -2.61
C GLN A 621 9.15 -16.39 -4.01
N GLY A 622 7.92 -16.65 -4.45
CA GLY A 622 7.52 -16.44 -5.85
C GLY A 622 7.73 -15.00 -6.31
N GLN A 623 8.13 -14.82 -7.57
CA GLN A 623 8.18 -13.48 -8.16
C GLN A 623 6.74 -13.04 -8.47
N ILE A 624 6.32 -11.88 -7.95
CA ILE A 624 5.05 -11.27 -8.35
C ILE A 624 5.25 -10.41 -9.60
N ASP A 625 4.49 -10.69 -10.65
CA ASP A 625 4.56 -9.87 -11.86
C ASP A 625 3.68 -8.63 -11.70
N THR A 626 4.27 -7.54 -11.21
CA THR A 626 3.55 -6.26 -11.05
C THR A 626 3.18 -5.57 -12.37
N SER A 627 3.52 -6.14 -13.53
CA SER A 627 3.08 -5.66 -14.84
C SER A 627 1.79 -6.33 -15.33
N SER A 628 1.46 -7.53 -14.84
CA SER A 628 0.20 -8.23 -15.08
C SER A 628 -0.91 -7.68 -14.16
N PRO A 629 -2.00 -7.07 -14.70
CA PRO A 629 -3.01 -6.39 -13.89
C PRO A 629 -3.79 -7.31 -12.94
N VAL A 630 -3.98 -6.90 -11.68
CA VAL A 630 -4.80 -7.64 -10.70
C VAL A 630 -6.17 -6.99 -10.55
N ILE A 631 -7.21 -7.76 -10.91
CA ILE A 631 -8.61 -7.30 -11.05
C ILE A 631 -9.51 -8.11 -10.10
N ALA A 632 -9.15 -8.18 -8.81
CA ALA A 632 -9.90 -8.90 -7.79
C ALA A 632 -10.93 -7.98 -7.08
N PRO A 633 -12.12 -8.45 -6.66
CA PRO A 633 -13.09 -7.65 -5.90
C PRO A 633 -12.52 -7.05 -4.60
N LEU A 634 -12.86 -5.80 -4.30
CA LEU A 634 -12.29 -5.02 -3.20
C LEU A 634 -12.52 -5.65 -1.81
N ASP A 635 -13.72 -6.17 -1.58
CA ASP A 635 -14.10 -6.90 -0.36
C ASP A 635 -13.22 -8.15 -0.14
N LYS A 636 -13.07 -8.98 -1.18
CA LYS A 636 -12.21 -10.17 -1.16
C LYS A 636 -10.75 -9.82 -0.96
N ALA A 637 -10.27 -8.74 -1.57
CA ALA A 637 -8.89 -8.29 -1.43
C ALA A 637 -8.58 -7.77 0.00
N ILE A 638 -9.53 -7.12 0.67
CA ILE A 638 -9.38 -6.73 2.09
C ILE A 638 -9.31 -7.97 2.99
N ILE A 639 -10.18 -8.96 2.75
CA ILE A 639 -10.15 -10.26 3.46
C ILE A 639 -8.80 -10.96 3.25
N GLU A 640 -8.28 -10.96 2.01
CA GLU A 640 -6.97 -11.52 1.67
C GLU A 640 -5.83 -10.81 2.42
N SER A 641 -5.80 -9.47 2.38
CA SER A 641 -4.78 -8.64 3.07
C SER A 641 -4.71 -8.96 4.57
N ILE A 642 -5.85 -8.92 5.26
CA ILE A 642 -5.93 -9.12 6.71
C ILE A 642 -5.66 -10.58 7.08
N THR A 643 -6.02 -11.54 6.22
CA THR A 643 -5.74 -12.96 6.46
C THR A 643 -4.24 -13.24 6.40
N ASN A 644 -3.54 -12.76 5.36
CA ASN A 644 -2.07 -12.88 5.29
C ASN A 644 -1.38 -12.11 6.42
N ALA A 645 -1.91 -10.95 6.84
CA ALA A 645 -1.42 -10.23 8.01
C ALA A 645 -1.50 -11.07 9.30
N GLY A 646 -2.59 -11.82 9.51
CA GLY A 646 -2.76 -12.73 10.64
C GLY A 646 -1.89 -13.98 10.60
N ILE A 647 -1.50 -14.45 9.40
CA ILE A 647 -0.54 -15.56 9.20
C ILE A 647 0.90 -15.11 9.48
N ALA A 648 1.26 -13.90 9.06
CA ALA A 648 2.58 -13.31 9.28
C ALA A 648 2.79 -12.85 10.74
N THR A 649 1.71 -12.56 11.47
CA THR A 649 1.76 -12.11 12.87
C THR A 649 0.99 -13.06 13.80
N ASP A 650 -0.24 -12.71 14.16
CA ASP A 650 -1.21 -13.57 14.84
C ASP A 650 -2.64 -13.13 14.51
N PHE A 651 -3.60 -14.06 14.54
CA PHE A 651 -4.99 -13.73 14.26
C PHE A 651 -5.63 -12.88 15.36
N GLY A 652 -5.04 -12.83 16.56
CA GLY A 652 -5.44 -11.91 17.63
C GLY A 652 -5.29 -10.45 17.23
N LYS A 653 -4.19 -10.09 16.55
CA LYS A 653 -3.96 -8.80 15.88
C LYS A 653 -4.84 -8.60 14.65
N ALA A 654 -5.04 -9.62 13.82
CA ALA A 654 -5.91 -9.53 12.65
C ALA A 654 -7.35 -9.08 12.97
N ARG A 655 -7.86 -9.40 14.18
CA ARG A 655 -9.14 -8.86 14.68
C ARG A 655 -9.14 -7.33 14.77
N LYS A 656 -8.05 -6.70 15.21
CA LYS A 656 -7.93 -5.23 15.26
C LYS A 656 -7.94 -4.62 13.87
N LEU A 657 -7.36 -5.30 12.88
CA LEU A 657 -7.35 -4.82 11.49
C LEU A 657 -8.76 -4.78 10.90
N TYR A 658 -9.59 -5.81 11.15
CA TYR A 658 -11.02 -5.77 10.78
C TYR A 658 -11.83 -4.70 11.53
N ASP A 659 -11.45 -4.37 12.76
CA ASP A 659 -12.05 -3.33 13.59
C ASP A 659 -11.58 -1.91 13.20
N ASN A 660 -10.53 -1.80 12.39
CA ASN A 660 -9.89 -0.54 12.01
C ASN A 660 -9.59 -0.52 10.49
N LEU A 661 -10.63 -0.65 9.64
CA LEU A 661 -10.49 -0.45 8.20
C LEU A 661 -10.47 1.05 7.90
N LEU A 662 -9.32 1.59 7.49
CA LEU A 662 -9.13 3.00 7.19
C LEU A 662 -9.25 3.24 5.68
N VAL A 663 -10.36 3.82 5.23
CA VAL A 663 -10.59 4.14 3.81
C VAL A 663 -10.08 5.56 3.50
N VAL A 664 -9.19 5.66 2.52
CA VAL A 664 -8.60 6.91 2.03
C VAL A 664 -8.61 6.94 0.50
N GLY A 665 -8.07 8.01 -0.10
CA GLY A 665 -7.96 8.12 -1.55
C GLY A 665 -9.13 8.87 -2.20
N GLY A 666 -8.90 9.37 -3.41
CA GLY A 666 -9.83 10.26 -4.11
C GLY A 666 -10.87 9.60 -5.02
N GLY A 667 -10.69 8.32 -5.37
CA GLY A 667 -11.65 7.58 -6.17
C GLY A 667 -12.98 7.35 -5.46
N LEU A 668 -12.97 7.30 -4.12
CA LEU A 668 -14.16 7.07 -3.29
C LEU A 668 -14.58 8.23 -2.37
N ALA A 669 -13.78 9.29 -2.26
CA ALA A 669 -13.92 10.37 -1.27
C ALA A 669 -15.27 11.13 -1.21
N LYS A 670 -16.24 10.80 -2.06
CA LYS A 670 -17.55 11.45 -2.18
C LYS A 670 -18.73 10.48 -2.30
N PHE A 671 -18.52 9.17 -2.19
CA PHE A 671 -19.60 8.19 -2.32
C PHE A 671 -20.24 7.92 -0.95
N ASP A 672 -21.42 8.50 -0.71
CA ASP A 672 -22.19 8.30 0.51
C ASP A 672 -22.53 6.82 0.75
N ASN A 673 -22.52 6.41 2.02
CA ASN A 673 -22.75 5.03 2.50
C ASN A 673 -21.79 3.94 1.95
N PHE A 674 -20.61 4.31 1.44
CA PHE A 674 -19.60 3.32 1.04
C PHE A 674 -19.16 2.43 2.21
N ASP A 675 -19.01 3.02 3.40
CA ASP A 675 -18.67 2.35 4.66
C ASP A 675 -19.67 1.24 5.00
N VAL A 676 -20.98 1.52 4.89
CA VAL A 676 -22.05 0.55 5.14
C VAL A 676 -22.01 -0.57 4.11
N LEU A 677 -21.90 -0.24 2.82
CA LEU A 677 -21.81 -1.24 1.75
C LEU A 677 -20.58 -2.15 1.94
N LEU A 678 -19.41 -1.57 2.21
CA LEU A 678 -18.18 -2.33 2.41
C LEU A 678 -18.29 -3.26 3.63
N ASN A 679 -18.93 -2.79 4.70
CA ASN A 679 -19.23 -3.60 5.89
C ASN A 679 -20.08 -4.83 5.55
N ASP A 680 -21.20 -4.64 4.83
CA ASP A 680 -22.05 -5.74 4.37
C ASP A 680 -21.26 -6.73 3.52
N ARG A 681 -20.51 -6.21 2.53
CA ARG A 681 -19.77 -7.02 1.55
C ARG A 681 -18.69 -7.88 2.20
N ILE A 682 -17.92 -7.33 3.13
CA ILE A 682 -16.92 -8.10 3.88
C ILE A 682 -17.62 -9.16 4.75
N ASN A 683 -18.71 -8.84 5.44
CA ASN A 683 -19.44 -9.82 6.25
C ASN A 683 -20.12 -10.94 5.41
N ILE A 684 -20.43 -10.68 4.13
CA ILE A 684 -20.95 -11.69 3.19
C ILE A 684 -19.85 -12.62 2.69
N TRP A 685 -18.68 -12.07 2.33
CA TRP A 685 -17.61 -12.82 1.65
C TRP A 685 -16.54 -13.39 2.59
N ARG A 686 -16.43 -12.91 3.83
CA ARG A 686 -15.47 -13.40 4.82
C ARG A 686 -15.87 -14.81 5.29
N PRO A 687 -15.03 -15.84 5.09
CA PRO A 687 -15.32 -17.19 5.56
C PRO A 687 -15.59 -17.25 7.07
N LYS A 688 -16.53 -18.12 7.49
CA LYS A 688 -17.02 -18.19 8.87
C LYS A 688 -15.90 -18.38 9.89
N PHE A 689 -14.90 -19.23 9.61
CA PHE A 689 -13.77 -19.46 10.50
C PHE A 689 -12.87 -18.22 10.63
N LEU A 690 -12.67 -17.45 9.56
CA LEU A 690 -11.95 -16.18 9.60
C LEU A 690 -12.71 -15.09 10.38
N SER A 691 -14.02 -15.26 10.59
CA SER A 691 -14.85 -14.38 11.44
C SER A 691 -14.90 -14.80 12.92
N SER A 692 -14.39 -15.98 13.32
CA SER A 692 -14.42 -16.40 14.73
C SER A 692 -13.21 -15.93 15.53
N SER A 693 -13.44 -15.46 16.76
CA SER A 693 -12.38 -15.15 17.71
C SER A 693 -11.62 -16.39 18.21
N ALA A 694 -12.12 -17.60 17.94
CA ALA A 694 -11.54 -18.88 18.33
C ALA A 694 -10.77 -19.58 17.18
N LEU A 695 -10.51 -18.88 16.06
CA LEU A 695 -9.77 -19.42 14.92
C LEU A 695 -8.42 -20.06 15.31
N ASP A 696 -7.69 -19.50 16.29
CA ASP A 696 -6.43 -20.07 16.76
C ASP A 696 -6.60 -21.48 17.38
N ASP A 697 -7.72 -21.75 18.05
CA ASP A 697 -8.04 -23.06 18.62
C ASP A 697 -8.49 -24.05 17.53
N VAL A 698 -9.26 -23.59 16.54
CA VAL A 698 -9.64 -24.38 15.35
C VAL A 698 -8.38 -24.80 14.57
N LEU A 699 -7.48 -23.85 14.26
CA LEU A 699 -6.21 -24.15 13.59
C LEU A 699 -5.32 -25.08 14.44
N THR A 700 -5.34 -24.94 15.76
CA THR A 700 -4.62 -25.86 16.67
C THR A 700 -5.20 -27.27 16.66
N TYR A 701 -6.51 -27.44 16.40
CA TYR A 701 -7.11 -28.73 16.14
C TYR A 701 -6.67 -29.29 14.76
N VAL A 702 -6.77 -28.48 13.70
CA VAL A 702 -6.40 -28.90 12.33
C VAL A 702 -4.94 -29.32 12.23
N SER A 703 -4.00 -28.55 12.82
CA SER A 703 -2.58 -28.93 12.88
C SER A 703 -2.37 -30.28 13.58
N LYS A 704 -3.13 -30.61 14.62
CA LYS A 704 -3.02 -31.91 15.32
C LYS A 704 -3.55 -33.07 14.49
N GLU A 705 -4.59 -32.87 13.68
CA GLU A 705 -5.02 -33.92 12.75
C GLU A 705 -4.00 -34.08 11.62
N LYS A 706 -3.45 -32.99 11.08
CA LYS A 706 -2.34 -33.07 10.12
C LYS A 706 -1.13 -33.83 10.68
N ASP A 707 -0.69 -33.50 11.90
CA ASP A 707 0.42 -34.20 12.56
C ASP A 707 0.16 -35.71 12.69
N LYS A 708 -1.08 -36.15 12.95
CA LYS A 708 -1.42 -37.58 12.97
C LYS A 708 -1.28 -38.21 11.59
N MET A 709 -1.80 -37.56 10.56
CA MET A 709 -1.76 -38.07 9.18
C MET A 709 -0.33 -38.13 8.64
N ASP A 710 0.48 -37.09 8.86
CA ASP A 710 1.90 -37.06 8.49
C ASP A 710 2.70 -38.17 9.20
N ASN A 711 2.37 -38.46 10.47
CA ASN A 711 3.01 -39.56 11.21
C ASN A 711 2.52 -40.94 10.72
N LYS A 712 1.23 -41.10 10.40
CA LYS A 712 0.69 -42.32 9.77
C LYS A 712 1.36 -42.57 8.41
N ARG A 713 1.53 -41.54 7.59
CA ARG A 713 2.23 -41.59 6.30
C ARG A 713 3.67 -42.06 6.44
N LYS A 714 4.43 -41.48 7.38
CA LYS A 714 5.80 -41.93 7.68
C LYS A 714 5.85 -43.41 8.07
N GLN A 715 4.92 -43.87 8.91
CA GLN A 715 4.83 -45.28 9.32
C GLN A 715 4.51 -46.21 8.14
N LEU A 716 3.53 -45.87 7.30
CA LEU A 716 3.18 -46.68 6.12
C LEU A 716 4.33 -46.74 5.10
N ILE A 717 5.06 -45.64 4.86
CA ILE A 717 6.26 -45.62 4.01
C ILE A 717 7.34 -46.54 4.60
N GLU A 718 7.59 -46.47 5.91
CA GLU A 718 8.60 -47.32 6.57
C GLU A 718 8.20 -48.82 6.51
N GLU A 719 6.92 -49.14 6.68
CA GLU A 719 6.40 -50.50 6.51
C GLU A 719 6.49 -51.01 5.08
N ALA A 720 6.15 -50.20 4.08
CA ALA A 720 6.24 -50.56 2.68
C ALA A 720 7.71 -50.82 2.27
N LYS A 721 8.64 -49.94 2.68
CA LYS A 721 10.08 -50.14 2.49
C LYS A 721 10.59 -51.40 3.20
N LYS A 722 10.08 -51.72 4.40
CA LYS A 722 10.39 -52.99 5.09
C LYS A 722 9.86 -54.22 4.36
N LYS A 723 8.66 -54.17 3.76
CA LYS A 723 8.07 -55.28 2.98
C LYS A 723 8.85 -55.59 1.70
N LYS A 724 9.43 -54.58 1.04
CA LYS A 724 10.32 -54.72 -0.14
C LYS A 724 11.78 -55.10 0.19
N LYS A 725 12.15 -55.22 1.48
CA LYS A 725 13.54 -55.35 1.92
C LYS A 725 14.14 -56.73 1.69
N GLY A 726 14.56 -57.01 0.45
CA GLY A 726 15.27 -58.23 0.02
C GLY A 726 16.73 -58.37 0.51
N GLY A 727 17.10 -57.73 1.63
CA GLY A 727 18.45 -57.77 2.21
C GLY A 727 19.24 -56.45 2.19
N SER A 728 18.81 -55.45 1.40
CA SER A 728 19.40 -54.10 1.36
C SER A 728 19.09 -53.27 2.62
N SER A 729 19.69 -52.07 2.78
CA SER A 729 19.26 -51.15 3.84
C SER A 729 17.84 -50.63 3.57
N SER A 730 17.16 -50.04 4.56
CA SER A 730 15.81 -49.46 4.36
C SER A 730 15.84 -48.20 3.49
N ASP A 731 16.99 -47.56 3.42
CA ASP A 731 17.11 -46.21 2.87
C ASP A 731 17.32 -46.32 1.35
N ASP A 732 17.92 -47.44 0.89
CA ASP A 732 18.12 -47.81 -0.51
C ASP A 732 16.87 -48.42 -1.19
N VAL A 733 15.74 -48.57 -0.48
CA VAL A 733 14.51 -49.14 -1.04
C VAL A 733 13.58 -48.02 -1.51
N GLU A 734 13.41 -47.91 -2.82
CA GLU A 734 12.42 -47.01 -3.44
C GLU A 734 11.04 -47.66 -3.53
N LEU A 735 10.00 -46.86 -3.28
CA LEU A 735 8.61 -47.25 -3.46
C LEU A 735 8.18 -46.94 -4.89
N THR A 736 7.26 -47.73 -5.44
CA THR A 736 6.66 -47.44 -6.75
C THR A 736 5.60 -46.34 -6.61
N GLU A 737 5.35 -45.60 -7.70
CA GLU A 737 4.34 -44.53 -7.76
C GLU A 737 2.97 -45.02 -7.25
N GLU A 738 2.51 -46.18 -7.72
CA GLU A 738 1.29 -46.85 -7.25
C GLU A 738 1.24 -47.14 -5.73
N GLU A 739 2.39 -47.38 -5.08
CA GLU A 739 2.46 -47.60 -3.63
C GLU A 739 2.40 -46.27 -2.87
N LEU A 740 3.01 -45.21 -3.41
CA LEU A 740 2.92 -43.87 -2.85
C LEU A 740 1.50 -43.33 -2.97
N ASP A 741 0.85 -43.49 -4.13
CA ASP A 741 -0.55 -43.11 -4.36
C ASP A 741 -1.50 -43.84 -3.39
N ALA A 742 -1.29 -45.13 -3.15
CA ALA A 742 -2.07 -45.89 -2.19
C ALA A 742 -1.88 -45.41 -0.75
N ILE A 743 -0.64 -45.07 -0.36
CA ILE A 743 -0.33 -44.50 0.96
C ILE A 743 -0.93 -43.10 1.09
N ASP A 744 -0.86 -42.27 0.05
CA ASP A 744 -1.36 -40.90 0.05
C ASP A 744 -2.89 -40.86 0.08
N SER A 745 -3.55 -41.78 -0.62
CA SER A 745 -5.00 -42.00 -0.49
C SER A 745 -5.39 -42.46 0.92
N GLU A 746 -4.62 -43.35 1.57
CA GLU A 746 -4.90 -43.78 2.95
C GLU A 746 -4.48 -42.77 4.03
N THR A 747 -3.74 -41.72 3.64
CA THR A 747 -3.22 -40.68 4.55
C THR A 747 -3.71 -39.27 4.23
N GLN A 748 -4.63 -39.14 3.28
CA GLN A 748 -5.30 -37.88 2.95
C GLN A 748 -5.91 -37.25 4.22
N LEU A 749 -5.56 -35.99 4.47
CA LEU A 749 -6.11 -35.22 5.58
C LEU A 749 -7.59 -34.91 5.30
N TYR A 750 -8.44 -35.23 6.27
CA TYR A 750 -9.84 -34.82 6.32
C TYR A 750 -10.10 -34.05 7.61
N VAL A 751 -10.75 -32.90 7.51
CA VAL A 751 -11.08 -32.06 8.67
C VAL A 751 -12.52 -32.34 9.11
N ASP A 752 -12.70 -32.74 10.37
CA ASP A 752 -14.03 -32.88 10.98
C ASP A 752 -14.61 -31.46 11.19
N LEU A 753 -15.45 -31.04 10.24
CA LEU A 753 -16.05 -29.71 10.23
C LEU A 753 -17.07 -29.51 11.36
N ASP A 754 -17.80 -30.55 11.78
CA ASP A 754 -18.72 -30.46 12.93
C ASP A 754 -17.94 -30.14 14.21
N ARG A 755 -16.75 -30.75 14.36
CA ARG A 755 -15.83 -30.45 15.46
C ARG A 755 -15.16 -29.08 15.32
N ALA A 756 -14.81 -28.65 14.11
CA ALA A 756 -14.26 -27.32 13.86
C ALA A 756 -15.29 -26.22 14.20
N ASP A 757 -16.54 -26.41 13.80
CA ASP A 757 -17.66 -25.52 14.13
C ASP A 757 -17.92 -25.49 15.63
N GLY A 758 -17.97 -26.66 16.29
CA GLY A 758 -18.10 -26.75 17.75
C GLY A 758 -16.94 -26.13 18.56
N LEU A 759 -15.79 -25.85 17.94
CA LEU A 759 -14.71 -25.02 18.50
C LEU A 759 -14.90 -23.54 18.15
N SER A 760 -15.27 -23.24 16.91
CA SER A 760 -15.54 -21.89 16.40
C SER A 760 -16.65 -21.18 17.19
N ASP A 761 -17.72 -21.90 17.55
CA ASP A 761 -18.88 -21.45 18.31
C ASP A 761 -18.57 -21.11 19.78
N GLN A 762 -17.39 -21.49 20.29
CA GLN A 762 -16.91 -21.07 21.62
C GLN A 762 -16.30 -19.65 21.58
N GLY A 763 -16.01 -19.13 20.38
CA GLY A 763 -15.59 -17.77 20.15
C GLY A 763 -16.76 -16.80 19.95
N SER A 764 -16.43 -15.51 19.84
CA SER A 764 -17.35 -14.48 19.38
C SER A 764 -17.08 -14.16 17.90
N VAL A 765 -18.11 -13.69 17.19
CA VAL A 765 -17.91 -13.11 15.85
C VAL A 765 -17.07 -11.83 15.97
N VAL A 766 -16.05 -11.72 15.13
CA VAL A 766 -15.13 -10.58 15.04
C VAL A 766 -15.79 -9.52 14.17
N ALA A 767 -16.15 -8.39 14.78
CA ALA A 767 -16.74 -7.26 14.08
C ALA A 767 -15.88 -6.78 12.91
N VAL A 768 -16.55 -6.19 11.92
CA VAL A 768 -15.94 -5.43 10.84
C VAL A 768 -16.38 -3.99 11.05
N ASN A 769 -15.44 -3.06 11.14
CA ASN A 769 -15.71 -1.64 11.32
C ASN A 769 -14.89 -0.85 10.28
N VAL A 770 -15.62 -0.11 9.44
CA VAL A 770 -15.03 0.86 8.51
C VAL A 770 -14.96 2.18 9.25
N LEU A 771 -13.73 2.63 9.50
CA LEU A 771 -13.49 3.93 10.12
C LEU A 771 -13.67 5.01 9.06
N PRO A 772 -14.64 5.93 9.21
CA PRO A 772 -14.62 7.14 8.41
C PRO A 772 -13.33 7.91 8.75
N PRO A 773 -12.75 8.66 7.79
CA PRO A 773 -11.74 9.65 8.14
C PRO A 773 -12.32 10.58 9.22
N PRO A 774 -11.51 11.07 10.19
CA PRO A 774 -12.05 11.94 11.23
C PRO A 774 -12.71 13.15 10.56
N LYS A 775 -13.92 13.53 11.02
CA LYS A 775 -14.88 14.44 10.32
C LYS A 775 -14.33 15.76 9.78
N GLU A 776 -13.15 16.17 10.24
CA GLU A 776 -12.44 17.40 9.85
C GLU A 776 -11.48 17.22 8.66
N TYR A 777 -11.22 15.99 8.22
CA TYR A 777 -10.30 15.65 7.13
C TYR A 777 -11.03 15.10 5.91
N ASP A 778 -10.59 15.55 4.75
CA ASP A 778 -10.94 14.92 3.48
C ASP A 778 -10.11 13.62 3.33
N PRO A 779 -10.72 12.46 3.00
CA PRO A 779 -9.97 11.22 2.75
C PRO A 779 -8.96 11.35 1.59
N ARG A 780 -9.09 12.37 0.72
CA ARG A 780 -8.10 12.74 -0.30
C ARG A 780 -6.81 13.32 0.26
N GLU A 781 -6.80 13.78 1.50
CA GLU A 781 -5.68 14.53 2.10
C GLU A 781 -5.01 13.78 3.25
N LEU A 782 -5.63 12.73 3.79
CA LEU A 782 -5.20 12.07 5.02
C LEU A 782 -3.80 11.47 4.92
N THR A 783 -3.47 10.83 3.78
CA THR A 783 -2.15 10.28 3.48
C THR A 783 -1.06 11.36 3.49
N TRP A 784 -1.27 12.46 2.74
CA TRP A 784 -0.37 13.62 2.78
C TRP A 784 -0.28 14.21 4.19
N LYS A 785 -1.39 14.29 4.93
CA LYS A 785 -1.41 14.86 6.27
C LYS A 785 -0.57 14.06 7.25
N GLY A 786 -0.62 12.74 7.21
CA GLY A 786 0.24 11.91 8.07
C GLY A 786 1.71 11.95 7.67
N ALA A 787 2.02 12.11 6.37
CA ALA A 787 3.39 12.44 5.96
C ALA A 787 3.82 13.83 6.48
N SER A 788 2.92 14.83 6.54
CA SER A 788 3.19 16.14 7.17
C SER A 788 3.46 16.03 8.68
N VAL A 789 2.77 15.11 9.36
CA VAL A 789 3.06 14.78 10.76
C VAL A 789 4.43 14.10 10.85
N PHE A 790 4.70 13.08 10.03
CA PHE A 790 5.96 12.35 10.04
C PHE A 790 7.19 13.24 9.78
N GLY A 791 7.12 14.15 8.81
CA GLY A 791 8.21 15.08 8.48
C GLY A 791 8.56 16.08 9.59
N ARG A 792 7.72 16.21 10.63
CA ARG A 792 7.94 17.09 11.79
C ARG A 792 8.57 16.39 12.99
N LEU A 793 8.71 15.06 12.94
CA LEU A 793 9.14 14.25 14.07
C LEU A 793 10.66 14.25 14.26
N LYS A 794 11.08 14.04 15.50
CA LYS A 794 12.50 13.86 15.84
C LYS A 794 13.11 12.65 15.09
N VAL A 795 12.38 11.57 14.86
CA VAL A 795 12.82 10.38 14.08
C VAL A 795 13.09 10.66 12.60
N ALA A 796 12.35 11.57 11.96
CA ALA A 796 12.56 11.88 10.54
C ALA A 796 13.97 12.40 10.24
N ASN A 797 14.66 12.96 11.25
CA ASN A 797 16.02 13.49 11.11
C ASN A 797 17.08 12.45 10.73
N GLU A 798 16.85 11.16 11.03
CA GLU A 798 17.76 10.07 10.67
C GLU A 798 17.56 9.58 9.22
N MET A 799 16.40 9.88 8.64
CA MET A 799 15.95 9.35 7.33
C MET A 799 16.41 10.23 6.15
N TRP A 800 16.91 11.44 6.42
CA TRP A 800 17.24 12.39 5.37
C TRP A 800 18.51 12.00 4.60
N ILE A 801 18.32 11.70 3.32
CA ILE A 801 19.34 11.49 2.29
C ILE A 801 19.77 12.86 1.74
N THR A 802 21.07 13.13 1.72
CA THR A 802 21.66 14.32 1.09
C THR A 802 22.19 13.99 -0.31
N SER A 803 22.41 15.00 -1.16
CA SER A 803 23.11 14.83 -2.45
C SER A 803 24.44 14.09 -2.26
N ALA A 804 25.23 14.45 -1.24
CA ALA A 804 26.50 13.79 -0.94
C ALA A 804 26.38 12.32 -0.47
N ASP A 805 25.27 11.93 0.17
CA ASP A 805 25.01 10.51 0.46
C ASP A 805 24.70 9.75 -0.84
N TRP A 806 23.88 10.34 -1.71
CA TRP A 806 23.43 9.77 -2.97
C TRP A 806 24.54 9.71 -4.03
N GLU A 807 25.42 10.70 -4.11
CA GLU A 807 26.63 10.67 -4.94
C GLU A 807 27.61 9.58 -4.49
N LEU A 808 27.65 9.27 -3.18
CA LEU A 808 28.59 8.29 -2.60
C LEU A 808 28.06 6.84 -2.67
N LEU A 809 26.77 6.63 -2.46
CA LEU A 809 26.15 5.31 -2.29
C LEU A 809 24.99 5.04 -3.26
N ASN A 810 24.49 6.06 -3.95
CA ASN A 810 23.29 6.01 -4.81
C ASN A 810 22.10 5.39 -4.05
N SER A 811 21.27 4.61 -4.72
CA SER A 811 20.11 3.91 -4.15
C SER A 811 20.43 2.99 -2.97
N ARG A 812 21.69 2.55 -2.81
CA ARG A 812 22.13 1.81 -1.62
C ARG A 812 21.91 2.62 -0.33
N THR A 813 21.82 3.95 -0.40
CA THR A 813 21.46 4.81 0.76
C THR A 813 20.09 4.45 1.34
N LEU A 814 19.13 4.03 0.51
CA LEU A 814 17.75 3.71 0.93
C LEU A 814 17.73 2.54 1.93
N TYR A 815 18.65 1.58 1.81
CA TYR A 815 18.83 0.48 2.76
C TYR A 815 19.32 0.93 4.15
N TYR A 816 19.92 2.12 4.26
CA TYR A 816 20.44 2.67 5.52
C TYR A 816 19.57 3.80 6.11
N LYS A 817 18.77 4.48 5.28
CA LYS A 817 18.00 5.69 5.61
C LYS A 817 16.49 5.58 5.35
N SER A 818 15.92 4.37 5.37
CA SER A 818 14.47 4.13 5.26
C SER A 818 13.90 3.50 6.53
N LEU A 819 12.62 3.76 6.81
CA LEU A 819 11.94 3.29 8.03
C LEU A 819 11.73 1.78 8.03
N PHE A 820 11.47 1.25 6.83
CA PHE A 820 11.29 -0.15 6.50
C PHE A 820 12.57 -0.70 5.85
N ASN A 821 12.67 -2.03 5.75
CA ASN A 821 13.73 -2.70 5.00
C ASN A 821 13.46 -2.54 3.49
N TYR A 822 14.29 -1.78 2.79
CA TYR A 822 14.12 -1.41 1.38
C TYR A 822 14.39 -2.59 0.43
#